data_AF-A0A5P1V0K8-F1
#
_entry.id   AF-A0A5P1V0K8-F1
#
_cell.length_a   1.000
_cell.length_b   1.000
_cell.length_c   1.000
_cell.angle_alpha   90.00
_cell.angle_beta   90.00
_cell.angle_gamma   90.00
#
_symmetry.space_group_name_H-M   'P 1'
#
loop_
_entity.id
_entity.type
_entity.pdbx_description
1 polymer ?
#
loop_
_entity_poly.entity_id
_entity_poly.type
_entity_poly.pdbx_seq_one_letter_code
_entity_poly.pdbx_strand_id
1 'polypeptide(L)'
;MGKRNFLKRLEALKKTLLLFILLFGWWITPLLCAQTNFLIYSTKSLGEPNSSQVLEAYLKDLKEALQEEGFLLEKKSLYEKEAKAFLKTGIYEGIAEIKCFLIGNNVSLEWKLLLPGEKRQYFNVVGEVGNLEHLISQTIIYLKSIFEKKELIEEIRLIGNMRIKEDLLYPNIATKPGDILDYKKLNTDLRNLYKMGYFENIEIKLEKGIKGVIVIFEFKENPSLKEMVFKGNKQIKTEDLLKIIDFKEGQVLTSKDLDKVIETVKAYYEQLGYSGTEVNLNLEKVSQAQVKLIVEVKEGKKKYIKKIDFVGNKAIAEKELKGFLSVSEKSVFSPIKKATQYLRTLTTPEPLAEPGVYNLAFLYRDLGKIESFYKNRGFIDVKVGEPIIKEEEDGVVIKIPIEEGEQYKVGKVEIKQDLFPEDKIYQKLKTLPGKVFSLENLKQDESILTHLFADYGYAYTKVTTDFDKDPKAKVINISFKVDKGPVVYVNRIEIEGNTKTRDKVIRRQVAIAEGWPYSEKRIEESEVRIRRLGFFEDIKIEKEKAAKEEEVNLKVKVKEMLTGSFGIGGGYSSYDKFMLMLDVTERNFLGKGQRLNVSARLGTKSSRYSINFYDPYFRDTRYSLGWSLYNYEIEYDDFTKDSKGASLKIGYNLTSKLSAYVGYRLDYTQLEDLSSNVAKIILESKDIKFTSAFQFGVSYDSRNRYFMPTKGWYHGLDFEVAEKWLGGDSNYIKIEGEHQVYVPFYKFTFHAALGYGYLTEGGARKIPVYERFFLGGINSVRGYKYGDISPRDPDTDDKIGGTRKLYTQLEFIFPLIKHINLNGVVFYDMGNVWDKNTEFQFSDLRKSVGVGLRWLSPFGPLRLEWGYNIDKKPREDSSNFNFSIGGNF
;
A
#
# COMPACT_ATOMS: atom_id res chain seq x y z
N MET A 1 -8.98 62.66 -18.47
CA MET A 1 -7.78 62.50 -19.34
C MET A 1 -7.51 61.01 -19.51
N GLY A 2 -7.22 60.52 -20.73
CA GLY A 2 -6.60 59.18 -20.87
C GLY A 2 -7.24 58.13 -21.78
N LYS A 3 -8.27 58.42 -22.59
CA LYS A 3 -8.77 57.45 -23.60
C LYS A 3 -8.99 58.00 -25.03
N ARG A 4 -8.76 59.30 -25.26
CA ARG A 4 -8.93 59.94 -26.59
C ARG A 4 -7.63 60.13 -27.40
N ASN A 5 -6.46 59.80 -26.84
CA ASN A 5 -5.15 60.00 -27.48
C ASN A 5 -4.50 58.73 -28.07
N PHE A 6 -5.06 57.54 -27.87
CA PHE A 6 -4.48 56.30 -28.43
C PHE A 6 -5.01 55.97 -29.83
N LEU A 7 -6.30 56.24 -30.10
CA LEU A 7 -6.92 56.01 -31.41
C LEU A 7 -6.40 56.96 -32.51
N LYS A 8 -6.02 58.20 -32.17
CA LYS A 8 -5.38 59.12 -33.12
C LYS A 8 -3.94 58.75 -33.50
N ARG A 9 -3.26 57.87 -32.74
CA ARG A 9 -1.90 57.39 -33.06
C ARG A 9 -1.88 56.14 -33.94
N LEU A 10 -2.97 55.37 -34.00
CA LEU A 10 -3.09 54.22 -34.91
C LEU A 10 -3.36 54.62 -36.38
N GLU A 11 -4.03 55.76 -36.60
CA GLU A 11 -4.31 56.27 -37.95
C GLU A 11 -3.09 56.96 -38.59
N ALA A 12 -2.21 57.56 -37.77
CA ALA A 12 -0.97 58.15 -38.24
C ALA A 12 0.05 57.09 -38.69
N LEU A 13 0.18 55.96 -37.98
CA LEU A 13 1.07 54.85 -38.36
C LEU A 13 0.61 54.10 -39.61
N LYS A 14 -0.71 54.06 -39.89
CA LYS A 14 -1.23 53.54 -41.17
C LYS A 14 -0.86 54.42 -42.36
N LYS A 15 -0.75 55.75 -42.19
CA LYS A 15 -0.33 56.67 -43.27
C LYS A 15 1.19 56.71 -43.47
N THR A 16 2.01 56.51 -42.43
CA THR A 16 3.47 56.45 -42.59
C THR A 16 3.95 55.13 -43.18
N LEU A 17 3.28 54.01 -42.90
CA LEU A 17 3.60 52.72 -43.54
C LEU A 17 3.15 52.69 -45.01
N LEU A 18 2.06 53.37 -45.37
CA LEU A 18 1.66 53.55 -46.77
C LEU A 18 2.63 54.44 -47.55
N LEU A 19 3.20 55.48 -46.92
CA LEU A 19 4.21 56.33 -47.56
C LEU A 19 5.58 55.64 -47.73
N PHE A 20 5.95 54.73 -46.83
CA PHE A 20 7.17 53.94 -46.98
C PHE A 20 7.06 52.87 -48.07
N ILE A 21 5.84 52.40 -48.36
CA ILE A 21 5.55 51.49 -49.48
C ILE A 21 5.44 52.25 -50.82
N LEU A 22 5.12 53.55 -50.80
CA LEU A 22 5.07 54.39 -52.01
C LEU A 22 6.44 55.00 -52.42
N LEU A 23 7.43 55.06 -51.53
CA LEU A 23 8.74 55.68 -51.80
C LEU A 23 9.89 54.71 -52.14
N PHE A 24 9.65 53.40 -52.10
CA PHE A 24 10.54 52.37 -52.69
C PHE A 24 9.89 51.65 -53.88
N GLY A 25 8.85 52.25 -54.47
CA GLY A 25 8.18 51.76 -55.68
C GLY A 25 8.85 52.18 -56.99
N TRP A 26 9.96 52.91 -56.95
CA TRP A 26 10.72 53.35 -58.11
C TRP A 26 12.17 52.91 -57.94
N TRP A 27 12.42 51.62 -58.18
CA TRP A 27 13.67 51.01 -58.67
C TRP A 27 13.47 49.49 -58.71
N ILE A 28 12.39 49.05 -59.36
CA ILE A 28 12.32 47.73 -59.98
C ILE A 28 11.70 48.03 -61.34
N THR A 29 12.50 47.97 -62.39
CA THR A 29 12.00 47.72 -63.74
C THR A 29 10.83 46.74 -63.65
N PRO A 30 9.75 46.86 -64.42
CA PRO A 30 8.84 45.74 -64.54
C PRO A 30 9.71 44.60 -65.08
N LEU A 31 10.09 43.65 -64.23
CA LEU A 31 10.25 42.30 -64.73
C LEU A 31 8.86 42.02 -65.24
N LEU A 32 8.72 42.15 -66.56
CA LEU A 32 7.61 41.57 -67.29
C LEU A 32 7.33 40.26 -66.58
N CYS A 33 6.13 40.10 -66.01
CA CYS A 33 5.62 38.75 -65.85
C CYS A 33 5.74 38.19 -67.25
N ALA A 34 6.76 37.36 -67.47
CA ALA A 34 6.96 36.66 -68.71
C ALA A 34 5.77 35.73 -68.80
N GLN A 35 4.67 36.23 -69.36
CA GLN A 35 3.50 35.43 -69.65
C GLN A 35 4.01 34.32 -70.53
N THR A 36 3.96 33.10 -69.99
CA THR A 36 4.40 31.93 -70.73
C THR A 36 3.31 31.67 -71.76
N ASN A 37 3.57 32.11 -72.98
CA ASN A 37 2.71 31.95 -74.13
C ASN A 37 2.82 30.51 -74.62
N PHE A 38 1.69 29.81 -74.61
CA PHE A 38 1.65 28.41 -75.00
C PHE A 38 0.56 28.18 -76.04
N LEU A 39 0.90 27.44 -77.11
CA LEU A 39 0.01 27.22 -78.25
C LEU A 39 -0.49 25.78 -78.33
N ILE A 40 -1.80 25.57 -78.30
CA ILE A 40 -2.40 24.30 -78.74
C ILE A 40 -2.59 24.36 -80.25
N TYR A 41 -1.79 23.58 -80.97
CA TYR A 41 -1.80 23.58 -82.44
C TYR A 41 -2.71 22.51 -83.05
N SER A 42 -3.04 21.47 -82.28
CA SER A 42 -3.84 20.33 -82.72
C SER A 42 -4.65 19.75 -81.56
N THR A 43 -5.92 19.50 -81.79
CA THR A 43 -6.81 18.80 -80.86
C THR A 43 -7.49 17.64 -81.58
N LYS A 44 -7.50 16.45 -80.99
CA LYS A 44 -8.20 15.28 -81.52
C LYS A 44 -9.15 14.73 -80.46
N SER A 45 -10.36 14.41 -80.87
CA SER A 45 -11.34 13.71 -80.03
C SER A 45 -11.52 12.30 -80.56
N LEU A 46 -11.41 11.31 -79.69
CA LEU A 46 -11.46 9.89 -79.99
C LEU A 46 -12.44 9.22 -79.02
N GLY A 47 -13.18 8.21 -79.50
CA GLY A 47 -14.21 7.53 -78.72
C GLY A 47 -15.62 8.04 -79.04
N GLU A 48 -16.40 8.35 -78.00
CA GLU A 48 -17.84 8.70 -78.13
C GLU A 48 -18.09 10.06 -78.82
N PRO A 49 -19.27 10.27 -79.46
CA PRO A 49 -19.56 11.48 -80.25
C PRO A 49 -19.48 12.81 -79.47
N ASN A 50 -19.73 12.77 -78.17
CA ASN A 50 -19.69 13.91 -77.25
C ASN A 50 -18.27 14.26 -76.75
N SER A 51 -17.25 13.45 -77.07
CA SER A 51 -15.84 13.70 -76.67
C SER A 51 -15.32 15.09 -77.08
N SER A 52 -15.78 15.61 -78.23
CA SER A 52 -15.45 16.96 -78.70
C SER A 52 -16.07 18.06 -77.83
N GLN A 53 -17.29 17.88 -77.34
CA GLN A 53 -17.95 18.86 -76.46
C GLN A 53 -17.25 18.90 -75.10
N VAL A 54 -16.87 17.74 -74.57
CA VAL A 54 -16.10 17.63 -73.31
C VAL A 54 -14.73 18.30 -73.45
N LEU A 55 -14.02 18.06 -74.56
CA LEU A 55 -12.73 18.69 -74.81
C LEU A 55 -12.84 20.22 -74.96
N GLU A 56 -13.89 20.72 -75.61
CA GLU A 56 -14.13 22.17 -75.74
C GLU A 56 -14.44 22.83 -74.39
N ALA A 57 -15.29 22.22 -73.57
CA ALA A 57 -15.58 22.70 -72.22
C ALA A 57 -14.30 22.75 -71.37
N TYR A 58 -13.54 21.65 -71.35
CA TYR A 58 -12.26 21.59 -70.64
C TYR A 58 -11.27 22.67 -71.11
N LEU A 59 -11.11 22.88 -72.43
CA LEU A 59 -10.17 23.87 -72.95
C LEU A 59 -10.58 25.31 -72.66
N LYS A 60 -11.88 25.59 -72.62
CA LYS A 60 -12.40 26.90 -72.25
C LYS A 60 -12.06 27.22 -70.79
N ASP A 61 -12.41 26.31 -69.89
CA ASP A 61 -12.22 26.53 -68.46
C ASP A 61 -10.73 26.49 -68.09
N LEU A 62 -9.93 25.63 -68.75
CA LEU A 62 -8.48 25.61 -68.60
C LEU A 62 -7.84 26.94 -69.03
N LYS A 63 -8.34 27.59 -70.09
CA LYS A 63 -7.79 28.87 -70.55
C LYS A 63 -7.96 29.96 -69.48
N GLU A 64 -9.13 30.02 -68.86
CA GLU A 64 -9.42 30.98 -67.79
C GLU A 64 -8.52 30.71 -66.58
N ALA A 65 -8.44 29.46 -66.14
CA ALA A 65 -7.64 29.07 -64.99
C ALA A 65 -6.12 29.23 -65.21
N LEU A 66 -5.61 29.00 -66.43
CA LEU A 66 -4.21 29.23 -66.78
C LEU A 66 -3.84 30.72 -66.81
N GLN A 67 -4.78 31.59 -67.18
CA GLN A 67 -4.55 33.03 -67.23
C GLN A 67 -4.37 33.62 -65.82
N GLU A 68 -5.11 33.13 -64.83
CA GLU A 68 -4.90 33.49 -63.42
C GLU A 68 -3.51 33.06 -62.90
N GLU A 69 -2.96 32.02 -63.50
CA GLU A 69 -1.67 31.42 -63.11
C GLU A 69 -0.49 31.92 -63.96
N GLY A 70 -0.68 32.96 -64.78
CA GLY A 70 0.37 33.63 -65.54
C GLY A 70 0.73 32.98 -66.90
N PHE A 71 -0.08 32.04 -67.38
CA PHE A 71 0.05 31.42 -68.70
C PHE A 71 -0.93 32.03 -69.70
N LEU A 72 -0.48 32.31 -70.92
CA LEU A 72 -1.36 32.75 -72.01
C LEU A 72 -1.58 31.59 -72.99
N LEU A 73 -2.80 31.02 -72.98
CA LEU A 73 -3.14 29.91 -73.86
C LEU A 73 -3.81 30.40 -75.16
N GLU A 74 -3.15 30.12 -76.30
CA GLU A 74 -3.73 30.28 -77.64
C GLU A 74 -4.05 28.92 -78.27
N LYS A 75 -5.11 28.87 -79.08
CA LYS A 75 -5.48 27.71 -79.91
C LYS A 75 -5.50 28.13 -81.37
N LYS A 76 -4.67 27.53 -82.22
CA LYS A 76 -4.66 27.74 -83.68
C LYS A 76 -4.56 26.39 -84.37
N SER A 77 -5.42 26.13 -85.35
CA SER A 77 -5.33 24.88 -86.14
C SER A 77 -4.19 25.00 -87.14
N LEU A 78 -3.08 24.30 -86.88
CA LEU A 78 -1.85 24.36 -87.68
C LEU A 78 -1.29 22.96 -87.92
N TYR A 79 -0.54 22.78 -89.01
CA TYR A 79 0.26 21.56 -89.17
C TYR A 79 1.45 21.56 -88.19
N GLU A 80 1.87 20.39 -87.68
CA GLU A 80 2.95 20.29 -86.67
C GLU A 80 4.25 21.00 -87.13
N LYS A 81 4.54 21.00 -88.44
CA LYS A 81 5.71 21.68 -89.01
C LYS A 81 5.64 23.21 -88.85
N GLU A 82 4.44 23.79 -88.97
CA GLU A 82 4.19 25.23 -88.83
C GLU A 82 4.21 25.64 -87.35
N ALA A 83 3.57 24.85 -86.49
CA ALA A 83 3.61 25.08 -85.05
C ALA A 83 5.04 25.04 -84.48
N LYS A 84 5.88 24.10 -84.97
CA LYS A 84 7.32 24.06 -84.63
C LYS A 84 8.08 25.28 -85.14
N ALA A 85 7.67 25.91 -86.23
CA ALA A 85 8.27 27.16 -86.70
C ALA A 85 8.02 28.29 -85.69
N PHE A 86 6.78 28.41 -85.17
CA PHE A 86 6.46 29.37 -84.10
C PHE A 86 7.20 29.11 -82.78
N LEU A 87 7.45 27.84 -82.46
CA LEU A 87 8.29 27.47 -81.31
C LEU A 87 9.76 27.89 -81.52
N LYS A 88 10.27 27.80 -82.75
CA LYS A 88 11.66 28.20 -83.10
C LYS A 88 11.84 29.72 -83.15
N THR A 89 10.80 30.48 -83.47
CA THR A 89 10.86 31.95 -83.46
C THR A 89 10.82 32.54 -82.05
N GLY A 90 10.53 31.72 -81.03
CA GLY A 90 10.46 32.15 -79.62
C GLY A 90 9.19 32.91 -79.26
N ILE A 91 8.15 32.85 -80.10
CA ILE A 91 6.85 33.50 -79.86
C ILE A 91 6.04 32.77 -78.79
N TYR A 92 6.19 31.44 -78.70
CA TYR A 92 5.62 30.61 -77.65
C TYR A 92 6.73 29.82 -76.95
N GLU A 93 6.65 29.71 -75.63
CA GLU A 93 7.53 28.90 -74.79
C GLU A 93 7.19 27.40 -74.87
N GLY A 94 6.09 27.03 -75.54
CA GLY A 94 5.80 25.67 -75.93
C GLY A 94 4.63 25.56 -76.91
N ILE A 95 4.49 24.39 -77.53
CA ILE A 95 3.31 24.02 -78.33
C ILE A 95 2.77 22.64 -77.91
N ALA A 96 1.46 22.39 -77.94
CA ALA A 96 0.85 21.08 -77.64
C ALA A 96 -0.07 20.56 -78.73
N GLU A 97 -0.07 19.23 -78.83
CA GLU A 97 -1.18 18.44 -79.35
C GLU A 97 -1.92 17.81 -78.16
N ILE A 98 -3.25 17.91 -78.15
CA ILE A 98 -4.09 17.30 -77.11
C ILE A 98 -5.00 16.26 -77.74
N LYS A 99 -5.08 15.08 -77.12
CA LYS A 99 -6.05 14.05 -77.49
C LYS A 99 -7.00 13.79 -76.33
N CYS A 100 -8.29 13.90 -76.61
CA CYS A 100 -9.35 13.51 -75.69
C CYS A 100 -9.82 12.11 -76.04
N PHE A 101 -9.80 11.21 -75.06
CA PHE A 101 -10.40 9.89 -75.12
C PHE A 101 -11.55 9.82 -74.12
N LEU A 102 -12.76 9.56 -74.62
CA LEU A 102 -13.95 9.43 -73.79
C LEU A 102 -14.53 8.03 -73.91
N ILE A 103 -14.72 7.37 -72.75
CA ILE A 103 -15.35 6.05 -72.63
C ILE A 103 -16.35 6.12 -71.46
N GLY A 104 -17.65 6.12 -71.75
CA GLY A 104 -18.68 6.39 -70.76
C GLY A 104 -18.48 7.76 -70.10
N ASN A 105 -18.46 7.79 -68.76
CA ASN A 105 -18.20 9.02 -68.00
C ASN A 105 -16.71 9.32 -67.78
N ASN A 106 -15.79 8.43 -68.18
CA ASN A 106 -14.36 8.60 -67.94
C ASN A 106 -13.69 9.29 -69.12
N VAL A 107 -12.97 10.38 -68.83
CA VAL A 107 -12.20 11.15 -69.80
C VAL A 107 -10.72 11.05 -69.50
N SER A 108 -9.92 10.83 -70.54
CA SER A 108 -8.47 10.93 -70.51
C SER A 108 -8.01 11.98 -71.51
N LEU A 109 -7.26 12.97 -71.04
CA LEU A 109 -6.69 14.04 -71.87
C LEU A 109 -5.19 13.83 -71.94
N GLU A 110 -4.72 13.37 -73.09
CA GLU A 110 -3.30 13.18 -73.35
C GLU A 110 -2.70 14.46 -73.92
N TRP A 111 -1.70 14.99 -73.21
CA TRP A 111 -0.93 16.16 -73.60
C TRP A 111 0.41 15.74 -74.17
N LYS A 112 0.64 16.10 -75.44
CA LYS A 112 1.95 16.03 -76.09
C LYS A 112 2.51 17.44 -76.19
N LEU A 113 3.35 17.78 -75.23
CA LEU A 113 3.95 19.10 -75.06
C LEU A 113 5.35 19.14 -75.70
N LEU A 114 5.61 20.13 -76.55
CA LEU A 114 6.88 20.38 -77.21
C LEU A 114 7.45 21.72 -76.72
N LEU A 115 8.65 21.67 -76.13
CA LEU A 115 9.38 22.83 -75.62
C LEU A 115 10.56 23.20 -76.57
N PRO A 116 11.12 24.43 -76.46
CA PRO A 116 12.27 24.84 -77.25
C PRO A 116 13.43 23.83 -77.19
N GLY A 117 14.09 23.59 -78.32
CA GLY A 117 15.11 22.54 -78.46
C GLY A 117 14.56 21.12 -78.67
N GLU A 118 13.31 21.00 -79.15
CA GLU A 118 12.61 19.74 -79.48
C GLU A 118 12.44 18.76 -78.30
N LYS A 119 12.53 19.25 -77.06
CA LYS A 119 12.22 18.45 -75.87
C LYS A 119 10.74 18.15 -75.80
N ARG A 120 10.39 16.86 -75.88
CA ARG A 120 9.02 16.37 -75.78
C ARG A 120 8.72 15.99 -74.34
N GLN A 121 7.64 16.53 -73.80
CA GLN A 121 7.05 16.14 -72.53
C GLN A 121 5.68 15.54 -72.81
N TYR A 122 5.38 14.44 -72.12
CA TYR A 122 4.08 13.78 -72.22
C TYR A 122 3.50 13.67 -70.82
N PHE A 123 2.26 14.09 -70.66
CA PHE A 123 1.48 13.82 -69.47
C PHE A 123 0.04 13.59 -69.86
N ASN A 124 -0.70 12.90 -69.00
CA ASN A 124 -2.12 12.68 -69.17
C ASN A 124 -2.85 13.03 -67.88
N VAL A 125 -4.02 13.64 -68.02
CA VAL A 125 -4.95 13.84 -66.90
C VAL A 125 -6.19 12.99 -67.13
N VAL A 126 -6.59 12.25 -66.11
CA VAL A 126 -7.68 11.26 -66.19
C VAL A 126 -8.69 11.57 -65.09
N GLY A 127 -9.98 11.47 -65.40
CA GLY A 127 -11.05 11.81 -64.47
C GLY A 127 -12.42 11.57 -65.10
N GLU A 128 -13.45 12.14 -64.48
CA GLU A 128 -14.84 11.99 -64.93
C GLU A 128 -15.34 13.29 -65.60
N VAL A 129 -16.23 13.17 -66.58
CA VAL A 129 -16.85 14.31 -67.27
C VAL A 129 -17.57 15.25 -66.28
N GLY A 130 -18.11 14.73 -65.18
CA GLY A 130 -18.77 15.52 -64.13
C GLY A 130 -17.82 16.33 -63.23
N ASN A 131 -16.50 16.19 -63.37
CA ASN A 131 -15.51 16.86 -62.52
C ASN A 131 -14.34 17.42 -63.35
N LEU A 132 -14.66 18.34 -64.27
CA LEU A 132 -13.65 19.00 -65.11
C LEU A 132 -12.68 19.86 -64.30
N GLU A 133 -13.11 20.46 -63.18
CA GLU A 133 -12.25 21.25 -62.28
C GLU A 133 -11.03 20.45 -61.79
N HIS A 134 -11.23 19.18 -61.44
CA HIS A 134 -10.12 18.31 -61.03
C HIS A 134 -9.09 18.11 -62.15
N LEU A 135 -9.55 17.89 -63.39
CA LEU A 135 -8.68 17.73 -64.56
C LEU A 135 -7.90 19.01 -64.85
N ILE A 136 -8.55 20.17 -64.72
CA ILE A 136 -7.94 21.49 -64.93
C ILE A 136 -6.85 21.72 -63.87
N SER A 137 -7.16 21.48 -62.60
CA SER A 137 -6.21 21.62 -61.50
C SER A 137 -4.98 20.74 -61.70
N GLN A 138 -5.17 19.47 -62.05
CA GLN A 138 -4.08 18.54 -62.38
C GLN A 138 -3.22 19.06 -63.55
N THR A 139 -3.85 19.53 -64.63
CA THR A 139 -3.13 20.07 -65.79
C THR A 139 -2.31 21.31 -65.43
N ILE A 140 -2.85 22.22 -64.63
CA ILE A 140 -2.12 23.41 -64.18
C ILE A 140 -0.89 23.00 -63.36
N ILE A 141 -1.03 22.01 -62.47
CA ILE A 141 0.10 21.49 -61.68
C ILE A 141 1.20 20.91 -62.58
N TYR A 142 0.82 20.10 -63.58
CA TYR A 142 1.79 19.55 -64.53
C TYR A 142 2.46 20.63 -65.38
N LEU A 143 1.69 21.59 -65.91
CA LEU A 143 2.24 22.69 -66.70
C LEU A 143 3.19 23.55 -65.86
N LYS A 144 2.80 23.93 -64.63
CA LYS A 144 3.69 24.64 -63.71
C LYS A 144 4.95 23.85 -63.38
N SER A 145 4.84 22.56 -63.07
CA SER A 145 6.00 21.70 -62.82
C SER A 145 6.97 21.69 -64.02
N ILE A 146 6.45 21.59 -65.25
CA ILE A 146 7.25 21.53 -66.47
C ILE A 146 7.90 22.89 -66.81
N PHE A 147 7.15 23.99 -66.71
CA PHE A 147 7.64 25.33 -67.07
C PHE A 147 8.49 25.97 -65.96
N GLU A 148 8.16 25.73 -64.70
CA GLU A 148 8.91 26.27 -63.53
C GLU A 148 10.03 25.33 -63.04
N LYS A 149 10.19 24.14 -63.66
CA LYS A 149 11.17 23.10 -63.29
C LYS A 149 11.06 22.65 -61.83
N LYS A 150 9.84 22.53 -61.29
CA LYS A 150 9.58 22.06 -59.92
C LYS A 150 9.30 20.56 -59.90
N GLU A 151 9.92 19.84 -58.97
CA GLU A 151 9.71 18.40 -58.80
C GLU A 151 8.40 18.12 -58.05
N LEU A 152 7.59 17.21 -58.60
CA LEU A 152 6.36 16.72 -57.97
C LEU A 152 6.66 15.49 -57.11
N ILE A 153 5.88 15.29 -56.07
CA ILE A 153 5.98 14.09 -55.24
C ILE A 153 5.23 12.96 -55.93
N GLU A 154 5.96 11.93 -56.34
CA GLU A 154 5.40 10.76 -57.02
C GLU A 154 4.78 9.78 -56.02
N GLU A 155 5.47 9.53 -54.92
CA GLU A 155 5.11 8.53 -53.93
C GLU A 155 5.71 8.90 -52.57
N ILE A 156 5.06 8.46 -51.48
CA ILE A 156 5.61 8.50 -50.13
C ILE A 156 5.79 7.07 -49.65
N ARG A 157 7.00 6.73 -49.21
CA ARG A 157 7.33 5.41 -48.67
C ARG A 157 7.74 5.52 -47.21
N LEU A 158 7.23 4.60 -46.39
CA LEU A 158 7.58 4.45 -44.99
C LEU A 158 8.41 3.17 -44.85
N ILE A 159 9.63 3.26 -44.33
CA ILE A 159 10.53 2.11 -44.21
C ILE A 159 11.17 2.12 -42.83
N GLY A 160 11.33 0.94 -42.21
CA GLY A 160 12.03 0.80 -40.92
C GLY A 160 11.12 0.81 -39.68
N ASN A 161 9.82 1.06 -39.85
CA ASN A 161 8.82 0.78 -38.82
C ASN A 161 8.63 -0.75 -38.68
N MET A 162 8.74 -1.25 -37.45
CA MET A 162 8.65 -2.67 -37.11
C MET A 162 7.38 -2.96 -36.29
N ARG A 163 7.18 -2.24 -35.18
CA ARG A 163 5.99 -2.37 -34.33
C ARG A 163 4.89 -1.40 -34.71
N ILE A 164 5.24 -0.20 -35.19
CA ILE A 164 4.26 0.84 -35.46
C ILE A 164 3.67 0.62 -36.85
N LYS A 165 2.36 0.39 -36.91
CA LYS A 165 1.63 0.23 -38.18
C LYS A 165 1.59 1.55 -38.93
N GLU A 166 1.73 1.48 -40.25
CA GLU A 166 1.74 2.66 -41.12
C GLU A 166 0.45 3.49 -41.04
N ASP A 167 -0.69 2.86 -40.76
CA ASP A 167 -1.98 3.55 -40.55
C ASP A 167 -1.94 4.59 -39.43
N LEU A 168 -1.01 4.46 -38.47
CA LEU A 168 -0.78 5.44 -37.40
C LEU A 168 0.15 6.57 -37.83
N LEU A 169 0.94 6.37 -38.88
CA LEU A 169 1.96 7.30 -39.37
C LEU A 169 1.42 8.23 -40.45
N TYR A 170 0.69 7.71 -41.44
CA TYR A 170 0.15 8.50 -42.54
C TYR A 170 -0.68 9.73 -42.10
N PRO A 171 -1.54 9.66 -41.06
CA PRO A 171 -2.30 10.84 -40.61
C PRO A 171 -1.44 12.00 -40.10
N ASN A 172 -0.18 11.72 -39.72
CA ASN A 172 0.78 12.71 -39.23
C ASN A 172 1.66 13.30 -40.35
N ILE A 173 1.47 12.86 -41.59
CA ILE A 173 2.18 13.33 -42.79
C ILE A 173 1.19 14.14 -43.64
N ALA A 174 1.36 15.46 -43.68
CA ALA A 174 0.53 16.35 -44.47
C ALA A 174 0.89 16.35 -45.96
N THR A 175 2.13 15.96 -46.29
CA THR A 175 2.61 15.77 -47.67
C THR A 175 1.88 14.62 -48.35
N LYS A 176 1.49 14.79 -49.62
CA LYS A 176 0.76 13.78 -50.40
C LYS A 176 1.38 13.59 -51.79
N PRO A 177 1.23 12.39 -52.40
CA PRO A 177 1.52 12.21 -53.82
C PRO A 177 0.73 13.23 -54.67
N GLY A 178 1.42 13.86 -55.63
CA GLY A 178 0.92 14.94 -56.46
C GLY A 178 1.24 16.36 -55.95
N ASP A 179 1.69 16.51 -54.70
CA ASP A 179 2.13 17.81 -54.18
C ASP A 179 3.44 18.26 -54.86
N ILE A 180 3.64 19.58 -54.94
CA ILE A 180 4.96 20.16 -55.27
C ILE A 180 5.90 19.91 -54.08
N LEU A 181 7.13 19.47 -54.35
CA LEU A 181 8.14 19.24 -53.31
C LEU A 181 8.40 20.51 -52.49
N ASP A 182 7.97 20.50 -51.22
CA ASP A 182 8.18 21.57 -50.25
C ASP A 182 8.92 21.08 -49.00
N TYR A 183 10.18 21.48 -48.89
CA TYR A 183 11.04 21.14 -47.75
C TYR A 183 10.51 21.66 -46.40
N LYS A 184 9.76 22.77 -46.36
CA LYS A 184 9.16 23.27 -45.11
C LYS A 184 8.02 22.38 -44.65
N LYS A 185 7.22 21.87 -45.59
CA LYS A 185 6.14 20.91 -45.33
C LYS A 185 6.73 19.58 -44.84
N LEU A 186 7.76 19.06 -45.51
CA LEU A 186 8.48 17.85 -45.09
C LEU A 186 9.08 17.97 -43.68
N ASN A 187 9.69 19.12 -43.34
CA ASN A 187 10.21 19.34 -41.99
C ASN A 187 9.10 19.42 -40.93
N THR A 188 7.90 19.87 -41.31
CA THR A 188 6.73 19.87 -40.40
C THR A 188 6.25 18.45 -40.15
N ASP A 189 6.16 17.63 -41.20
CA ASP A 189 5.81 16.22 -41.11
C ASP A 189 6.83 15.45 -40.24
N LEU A 190 8.12 15.68 -40.46
CA LEU A 190 9.20 15.14 -39.63
C LEU A 190 8.99 15.44 -38.14
N ARG A 191 8.71 16.71 -37.80
CA ARG A 191 8.46 17.13 -36.41
C ARG A 191 7.21 16.48 -35.83
N ASN A 192 6.15 16.30 -36.61
CA ASN A 192 4.93 15.64 -36.14
C ASN A 192 5.19 14.17 -35.82
N LEU A 193 5.94 13.47 -36.68
CA LEU A 193 6.32 12.08 -36.45
C LEU A 193 7.23 11.92 -35.20
N TYR A 194 8.20 12.81 -35.00
CA TYR A 194 9.02 12.80 -33.76
C TYR A 194 8.20 13.05 -32.49
N LYS A 195 7.18 13.92 -32.54
CA LYS A 195 6.30 14.20 -31.39
C LYS A 195 5.51 12.99 -30.92
N MET A 196 5.37 11.95 -31.76
CA MET A 196 4.71 10.71 -31.37
C MET A 196 5.52 9.90 -30.34
N GLY A 197 6.83 10.15 -30.21
CA GLY A 197 7.70 9.54 -29.20
C GLY A 197 8.14 8.09 -29.49
N TYR A 198 7.74 7.52 -30.62
CA TYR A 198 8.03 6.12 -30.98
C TYR A 198 9.38 5.90 -31.66
N PHE A 199 10.04 6.96 -32.11
CA PHE A 199 11.22 6.86 -32.98
C PHE A 199 12.45 7.48 -32.33
N GLU A 200 13.57 6.76 -32.41
CA GLU A 200 14.91 7.22 -32.04
C GLU A 200 15.43 8.21 -33.09
N ASN A 201 15.24 7.86 -34.38
CA ASN A 201 15.64 8.67 -35.51
C ASN A 201 14.62 8.51 -36.65
N ILE A 202 14.42 9.58 -37.41
CA ILE A 202 13.63 9.63 -38.62
C ILE A 202 14.44 10.42 -39.64
N GLU A 203 14.78 9.79 -40.76
CA GLU A 203 15.48 10.43 -41.88
C GLU A 203 14.55 10.53 -43.08
N ILE A 204 14.62 11.66 -43.79
CA ILE A 204 13.91 11.84 -45.05
C ILE A 204 14.92 11.69 -46.18
N LYS A 205 14.72 10.69 -47.04
CA LYS A 205 15.50 10.48 -48.27
C LYS A 205 14.62 10.81 -49.47
N LEU A 206 15.24 11.43 -50.47
CA LEU A 206 14.59 11.77 -51.73
C LEU A 206 15.21 10.92 -52.83
N GLU A 207 14.39 10.08 -53.47
CA GLU A 207 14.80 9.26 -54.60
C GLU A 207 14.13 9.75 -55.89
N LYS A 208 14.82 9.62 -57.02
CA LYS A 208 14.29 10.04 -58.31
C LYS A 208 13.36 8.96 -58.88
N GLY A 209 12.09 9.30 -59.06
CA GLY A 209 11.09 8.44 -59.67
C GLY A 209 10.92 8.70 -61.18
N ILE A 210 9.93 8.04 -61.78
CA ILE A 210 9.64 8.10 -63.23
C ILE A 210 8.90 9.40 -63.59
N LYS A 211 8.05 9.89 -62.67
CA LYS A 211 7.18 11.06 -62.84
C LYS A 211 7.51 12.20 -61.87
N GLY A 212 8.30 11.94 -60.84
CA GLY A 212 8.67 12.93 -59.83
C GLY A 212 9.72 12.43 -58.84
N VAL A 213 9.62 12.85 -57.59
CA VAL A 213 10.47 12.45 -56.46
C VAL A 213 9.69 11.55 -55.53
N ILE A 214 10.33 10.48 -55.07
CA ILE A 214 9.82 9.58 -54.05
C ILE A 214 10.37 10.05 -52.70
N VAL A 215 9.47 10.39 -51.77
CA VAL A 215 9.84 10.80 -50.42
C VAL A 215 9.83 9.57 -49.53
N ILE A 216 11.00 9.19 -49.01
CA ILE A 216 11.16 8.03 -48.14
C ILE A 216 11.39 8.53 -46.71
N PHE A 217 10.48 8.18 -45.80
CA PHE A 217 10.70 8.32 -44.36
C PHE A 217 11.31 7.01 -43.85
N GLU A 218 12.58 7.07 -43.46
CA GLU A 218 13.30 5.95 -42.86
C GLU A 218 13.27 6.09 -41.33
N PHE A 219 12.62 5.13 -40.67
CA PHE A 219 12.39 5.12 -39.24
C PHE A 219 13.38 4.20 -38.53
N LYS A 220 13.90 4.67 -37.41
CA LYS A 220 14.52 3.85 -36.38
C LYS A 220 13.67 3.93 -35.12
N GLU A 221 12.91 2.88 -34.82
CA GLU A 221 12.03 2.86 -33.64
C GLU A 221 12.83 2.85 -32.33
N ASN A 222 12.31 3.55 -31.32
CA ASN A 222 12.78 3.44 -29.95
C ASN A 222 12.54 2.01 -29.45
N PRO A 223 13.54 1.35 -28.82
CA PRO A 223 13.36 0.00 -28.34
C PRO A 223 12.41 -0.03 -27.13
N SER A 224 11.75 -1.18 -26.94
CA SER A 224 10.95 -1.43 -25.74
C SER A 224 11.75 -2.16 -24.67
N LEU A 225 11.49 -1.84 -23.40
CA LEU A 225 12.18 -2.46 -22.27
C LEU A 225 11.64 -3.88 -22.04
N LYS A 226 12.52 -4.89 -22.06
CA LYS A 226 12.17 -6.25 -21.62
C LYS A 226 12.32 -6.39 -20.11
N GLU A 227 13.46 -5.98 -19.58
CA GLU A 227 13.76 -6.03 -18.15
C GLU A 227 14.82 -4.98 -17.80
N MET A 228 14.81 -4.54 -16.55
CA MET A 228 15.81 -3.63 -15.98
C MET A 228 16.65 -4.38 -14.95
N VAL A 229 17.97 -4.28 -15.04
CA VAL A 229 18.91 -4.96 -14.15
C VAL A 229 19.88 -3.96 -13.56
N PHE A 230 20.05 -4.00 -12.25
CA PHE A 230 21.04 -3.19 -11.55
C PHE A 230 22.31 -3.98 -11.31
N LYS A 231 23.47 -3.34 -11.54
CA LYS A 231 24.80 -3.88 -11.23
C LYS A 231 25.56 -2.86 -10.37
N GLY A 232 26.32 -3.36 -9.39
CA GLY A 232 27.17 -2.52 -8.54
C GLY A 232 26.48 -1.92 -7.30
N ASN A 233 25.16 -2.05 -7.17
CA ASN A 233 24.39 -1.71 -5.97
C ASN A 233 24.63 -2.73 -4.84
N LYS A 234 25.68 -2.55 -4.04
CA LYS A 234 26.03 -3.44 -2.92
C LYS A 234 25.32 -3.06 -1.63
N GLN A 235 25.01 -1.79 -1.44
CA GLN A 235 24.46 -1.26 -0.20
C GLN A 235 22.94 -1.14 -0.24
N ILE A 236 22.36 -0.99 -1.43
CA ILE A 236 20.91 -0.84 -1.65
C ILE A 236 20.38 -2.06 -2.41
N LYS A 237 19.25 -2.62 -1.92
CA LYS A 237 18.60 -3.75 -2.56
C LYS A 237 17.98 -3.35 -3.89
N THR A 238 18.10 -4.23 -4.88
CA THR A 238 17.55 -4.02 -6.23
C THR A 238 16.03 -3.80 -6.21
N GLU A 239 15.29 -4.47 -5.33
CA GLU A 239 13.83 -4.29 -5.22
C GLU A 239 13.43 -2.86 -4.85
N ASP A 240 14.23 -2.18 -4.02
CA ASP A 240 13.93 -0.80 -3.60
C ASP A 240 14.18 0.19 -4.73
N LEU A 241 15.23 -0.05 -5.54
CA LEU A 241 15.52 0.74 -6.74
C LEU A 241 14.46 0.55 -7.84
N LEU A 242 13.91 -0.66 -7.97
CA LEU A 242 12.82 -0.91 -8.91
C LEU A 242 11.51 -0.22 -8.50
N LYS A 243 11.22 -0.10 -7.20
CA LYS A 243 9.99 0.57 -6.73
C LYS A 243 9.98 2.08 -6.97
N ILE A 244 11.14 2.73 -6.93
CA ILE A 244 11.24 4.19 -7.14
C ILE A 244 11.19 4.58 -8.63
N ILE A 245 11.58 3.64 -9.50
CA ILE A 245 11.57 3.81 -10.95
C ILE A 245 10.27 3.15 -11.44
N ASP A 246 9.17 3.90 -11.42
CA ASP A 246 7.84 3.47 -11.90
C ASP A 246 7.86 3.20 -13.42
N PHE A 247 8.41 2.05 -13.80
CA PHE A 247 8.59 1.60 -15.19
C PHE A 247 8.04 0.19 -15.37
N LYS A 248 7.46 -0.07 -16.55
CA LYS A 248 6.78 -1.33 -16.86
C LYS A 248 7.46 -2.07 -18.01
N GLU A 249 7.43 -3.39 -17.95
CA GLU A 249 7.83 -4.23 -19.09
C GLU A 249 7.01 -3.87 -20.33
N GLY A 250 7.69 -3.75 -21.47
CA GLY A 250 7.11 -3.37 -22.77
C GLY A 250 7.02 -1.87 -23.03
N GLN A 251 7.35 -1.02 -22.05
CA GLN A 251 7.41 0.43 -22.21
C GLN A 251 8.49 0.82 -23.24
N VAL A 252 8.15 1.78 -24.11
CA VAL A 252 9.10 2.36 -25.09
C VAL A 252 10.09 3.24 -24.35
N LEU A 253 11.39 3.04 -24.59
CA LEU A 253 12.46 3.81 -23.94
C LEU A 253 12.87 4.98 -24.82
N THR A 254 12.69 6.20 -24.29
CA THR A 254 13.22 7.43 -24.89
C THR A 254 14.51 7.87 -24.18
N SER A 255 15.30 8.75 -24.80
CA SER A 255 16.47 9.36 -24.14
C SER A 255 16.11 10.06 -22.82
N LYS A 256 14.97 10.75 -22.80
CA LYS A 256 14.43 11.41 -21.60
C LYS A 256 14.11 10.41 -20.48
N ASP A 257 13.64 9.22 -20.82
CA ASP A 257 13.38 8.16 -19.83
C ASP A 257 14.68 7.65 -19.21
N LEU A 258 15.72 7.48 -20.03
CA LEU A 258 17.04 7.06 -19.57
C LEU A 258 17.68 8.11 -18.64
N ASP A 259 17.60 9.39 -19.01
CA ASP A 259 18.09 10.49 -18.15
C ASP A 259 17.33 10.53 -16.83
N LYS A 260 16.00 10.37 -16.86
CA LYS A 260 15.17 10.28 -15.65
C LYS A 260 15.59 9.13 -14.74
N VAL A 261 15.95 7.96 -15.29
CA VAL A 261 16.47 6.83 -14.51
C VAL A 261 17.78 7.22 -13.82
N ILE A 262 18.74 7.83 -14.55
CA ILE A 262 20.02 8.29 -13.98
C ILE A 262 19.77 9.26 -12.83
N GLU A 263 18.95 10.28 -13.04
CA GLU A 263 18.64 11.31 -12.04
C GLU A 263 17.93 10.72 -10.82
N THR A 264 16.94 9.85 -11.04
CA THR A 264 16.15 9.23 -9.95
C THR A 264 17.03 8.34 -9.08
N VAL A 265 17.90 7.52 -9.68
CA VAL A 265 18.82 6.65 -8.92
C VAL A 265 19.84 7.50 -8.17
N LYS A 266 20.49 8.47 -8.82
CA LYS A 266 21.44 9.38 -8.16
C LYS A 266 20.80 10.10 -6.98
N ALA A 267 19.64 10.72 -7.20
CA ALA A 267 18.89 11.42 -6.16
C ALA A 267 18.53 10.50 -4.99
N TYR A 268 18.15 9.24 -5.26
CA TYR A 268 17.86 8.28 -4.21
C TYR A 268 19.09 7.93 -3.37
N TYR A 269 20.24 7.67 -4.01
CA TYR A 269 21.50 7.43 -3.30
C TYR A 269 21.95 8.66 -2.49
N GLU A 270 21.83 9.87 -3.05
CA GLU A 270 22.14 11.11 -2.35
C GLU A 270 21.21 11.36 -1.15
N GLN A 271 19.91 11.08 -1.29
CA GLN A 271 18.95 11.14 -0.19
C GLN A 271 19.32 10.18 0.95
N LEU A 272 19.92 9.03 0.63
CA LEU A 272 20.42 8.06 1.60
C LEU A 272 21.84 8.38 2.12
N GLY A 273 22.43 9.48 1.67
CA GLY A 273 23.72 9.99 2.16
C GLY A 273 24.94 9.51 1.37
N TYR A 274 24.77 8.88 0.21
CA TYR A 274 25.87 8.42 -0.64
C TYR A 274 26.24 9.51 -1.66
N SER A 275 27.31 10.25 -1.36
CA SER A 275 27.80 11.34 -2.20
C SER A 275 28.78 10.86 -3.25
N GLY A 276 28.69 11.41 -4.46
CA GLY A 276 29.55 11.04 -5.58
C GLY A 276 29.14 9.69 -6.21
N THR A 277 27.85 9.36 -6.16
CA THR A 277 27.31 8.17 -6.82
C THR A 277 27.29 8.39 -8.34
N GLU A 278 27.97 7.53 -9.08
CA GLU A 278 27.95 7.54 -10.54
C GLU A 278 26.97 6.46 -11.04
N VAL A 279 26.14 6.81 -12.01
CA VAL A 279 25.16 5.91 -12.61
C VAL A 279 25.34 5.97 -14.12
N ASN A 280 25.66 4.83 -14.71
CA ASN A 280 25.82 4.65 -16.14
C ASN A 280 24.76 3.67 -16.64
N LEU A 281 24.27 3.88 -17.86
CA LEU A 281 23.27 3.02 -18.47
C LEU A 281 23.88 2.28 -19.66
N ASN A 282 23.59 1.00 -19.77
CA ASN A 282 23.94 0.18 -20.93
C ASN A 282 22.69 -0.55 -21.45
N LEU A 283 22.51 -0.56 -22.76
CA LEU A 283 21.38 -1.21 -23.43
C LEU A 283 21.87 -2.47 -24.14
N GLU A 284 21.50 -3.64 -23.62
CA GLU A 284 21.77 -4.92 -24.27
C GLU A 284 20.57 -5.33 -25.14
N LYS A 285 20.80 -5.64 -26.42
CA LYS A 285 19.73 -6.11 -27.31
C LYS A 285 19.28 -7.51 -26.92
N VAL A 286 17.97 -7.69 -26.72
CA VAL A 286 17.34 -8.99 -26.46
C VAL A 286 16.67 -9.51 -27.73
N SER A 287 16.05 -8.60 -28.50
CA SER A 287 15.50 -8.87 -29.83
C SER A 287 15.64 -7.64 -30.72
N GLN A 288 15.11 -7.67 -31.95
CA GLN A 288 15.16 -6.52 -32.86
C GLN A 288 14.44 -5.27 -32.31
N ALA A 289 13.44 -5.43 -31.44
CA ALA A 289 12.64 -4.33 -30.88
C ALA A 289 12.63 -4.27 -29.34
N GLN A 290 13.38 -5.15 -28.66
CA GLN A 290 13.46 -5.18 -27.20
C GLN A 290 14.91 -5.13 -26.70
N VAL A 291 15.11 -4.35 -25.64
CA VAL A 291 16.39 -4.19 -24.96
C VAL A 291 16.26 -4.46 -23.46
N LYS A 292 17.36 -4.92 -22.88
CA LYS A 292 17.59 -5.03 -21.46
C LYS A 292 18.35 -3.79 -21.01
N LEU A 293 17.79 -3.03 -20.06
CA LEU A 293 18.42 -1.84 -19.51
C LEU A 293 19.26 -2.23 -18.29
N ILE A 294 20.58 -2.14 -18.44
CA ILE A 294 21.53 -2.38 -17.37
C ILE A 294 21.89 -1.04 -16.74
N VAL A 295 21.53 -0.86 -15.48
CA VAL A 295 21.87 0.31 -14.66
C VAL A 295 23.11 -0.04 -13.85
N GLU A 296 24.26 0.47 -14.26
CA GLU A 296 25.53 0.28 -13.57
C GLU A 296 25.74 1.40 -12.57
N VAL A 297 25.69 1.06 -11.29
CA VAL A 297 25.82 1.99 -10.17
C VAL A 297 27.18 1.80 -9.52
N LYS A 298 27.97 2.87 -9.50
CA LYS A 298 29.17 2.99 -8.68
C LYS A 298 28.82 3.84 -7.48
N GLU A 299 28.58 3.16 -6.37
CA GLU A 299 28.10 3.77 -5.13
C GLU A 299 29.11 4.78 -4.56
N GLY A 300 28.60 5.95 -4.18
CA GLY A 300 29.39 7.00 -3.55
C GLY A 300 29.81 6.68 -2.12
N LYS A 301 30.58 7.59 -1.49
CA LYS A 301 30.94 7.46 -0.06
C LYS A 301 29.81 7.96 0.82
N LYS A 302 29.53 7.24 1.92
CA LYS A 302 28.58 7.68 2.95
C LYS A 302 29.06 8.96 3.63
N LYS A 303 28.21 9.97 3.65
CA LYS A 303 28.37 11.19 4.46
C LYS A 303 27.85 10.96 5.87
N TYR A 304 28.61 11.40 6.87
CA TYR A 304 28.23 11.32 8.27
C TYR A 304 27.88 12.69 8.82
N ILE A 305 26.87 12.75 9.68
CA ILE A 305 26.48 13.97 10.39
C ILE A 305 27.42 14.17 11.56
N LYS A 306 28.22 15.23 11.48
CA LYS A 306 29.11 15.66 12.57
C LYS A 306 28.33 16.37 13.66
N LYS A 307 27.46 17.31 13.27
CA LYS A 307 26.72 18.17 14.19
C LYS A 307 25.39 18.62 13.58
N ILE A 308 24.36 18.70 14.42
CA ILE A 308 23.07 19.32 14.09
C ILE A 308 22.84 20.45 15.07
N ASP A 309 22.77 21.68 14.57
CA ASP A 309 22.51 22.88 15.38
C ASP A 309 21.15 23.47 14.99
N PHE A 310 20.47 24.03 15.99
CA PHE A 310 19.29 24.85 15.79
C PHE A 310 19.67 26.31 16.04
N VAL A 311 19.22 27.21 15.17
CA VAL A 311 19.55 28.64 15.26
C VAL A 311 18.28 29.44 15.43
N GLY A 312 18.15 30.15 16.55
CA GLY A 312 16.99 31.00 16.84
C GLY A 312 16.00 30.40 17.85
N ASN A 313 16.18 29.13 18.26
CA ASN A 313 15.43 28.55 19.37
C ASN A 313 15.90 29.15 20.71
N LYS A 314 14.95 29.64 21.52
CA LYS A 314 15.17 30.26 22.84
C LYS A 314 14.27 29.64 23.90
N ALA A 315 13.00 29.41 23.55
CA ALA A 315 12.02 28.84 24.47
C ALA A 315 12.17 27.32 24.64
N ILE A 316 12.61 26.62 23.58
CA ILE A 316 12.78 25.16 23.60
C ILE A 316 14.25 24.77 23.53
N ALA A 317 14.65 23.85 24.40
CA ALA A 317 16.00 23.32 24.44
C ALA A 317 16.33 22.49 23.19
N GLU A 318 17.54 22.69 22.65
CA GLU A 318 18.05 22.00 21.46
C GLU A 318 17.95 20.47 21.56
N LYS A 319 18.22 19.91 22.75
CA LYS A 319 18.13 18.47 23.02
C LYS A 319 16.72 17.90 22.79
N GLU A 320 15.68 18.68 23.08
CA GLU A 320 14.29 18.27 22.88
C GLU A 320 13.96 18.26 21.38
N LEU A 321 14.42 19.27 20.64
CA LEU A 321 14.27 19.36 19.18
C LEU A 321 14.98 18.22 18.45
N LYS A 322 16.21 17.88 18.87
CA LYS A 322 16.95 16.72 18.34
C LYS A 322 16.18 15.41 18.51
N GLY A 323 15.31 15.29 19.52
CA GLY A 323 14.48 14.11 19.74
C GLY A 323 13.42 13.85 18.66
N PHE A 324 13.06 14.86 17.87
CA PHE A 324 12.10 14.74 16.76
C PHE A 324 12.74 14.34 15.43
N LEU A 325 14.07 14.45 15.33
CA LEU A 325 14.84 14.05 14.17
C LEU A 325 15.08 12.54 14.18
N SER A 326 14.88 11.91 13.03
CA SER A 326 15.19 10.50 12.78
C SER A 326 16.68 10.30 12.53
N VAL A 327 17.35 11.36 12.06
CA VAL A 327 18.81 11.43 11.91
C VAL A 327 19.47 11.89 13.20
N SER A 328 20.71 11.47 13.43
CA SER A 328 21.46 11.82 14.63
C SER A 328 22.94 12.05 14.33
N GLU A 329 23.62 12.76 15.22
CA GLU A 329 25.07 12.99 15.16
C GLU A 329 25.85 11.67 15.38
N LYS A 330 26.98 11.54 14.70
CA LYS A 330 27.89 10.39 14.86
C LYS A 330 28.49 10.40 16.26
N SER A 331 28.37 9.28 16.99
CA SER A 331 28.85 9.13 18.37
C SER A 331 29.63 7.82 18.56
N VAL A 332 30.49 7.74 19.57
CA VAL A 332 31.24 6.51 19.94
C VAL A 332 30.29 5.35 20.27
N PHE A 333 29.07 5.64 20.73
CA PHE A 333 28.03 4.64 20.99
C PHE A 333 27.18 4.27 19.75
N SER A 334 27.46 4.85 18.57
CA SER A 334 26.72 4.54 17.34
C SER A 334 26.73 3.04 16.97
N PRO A 335 27.79 2.23 17.22
CA PRO A 335 27.75 0.78 17.00
C PRO A 335 26.74 0.04 17.90
N ILE A 336 26.66 0.41 19.18
CA ILE A 336 25.68 -0.16 20.13
C ILE A 336 24.26 0.28 19.74
N LYS A 337 24.08 1.55 19.37
CA LYS A 337 22.80 2.05 18.85
C LYS A 337 22.38 1.29 17.58
N LYS A 338 23.30 1.06 16.65
CA LYS A 338 23.07 0.27 15.43
C LYS A 338 22.68 -1.18 15.74
N ALA A 339 23.33 -1.82 16.71
CA ALA A 339 22.96 -3.16 17.16
C ALA A 339 21.56 -3.19 17.81
N THR A 340 21.24 -2.25 18.70
CA THR A 340 19.89 -2.13 19.28
C THR A 340 18.82 -1.82 18.24
N GLN A 341 19.16 -1.07 17.19
CA GLN A 341 18.25 -0.69 16.11
C GLN A 341 18.04 -1.84 15.12
N TYR A 342 19.07 -2.65 14.87
CA TYR A 342 18.93 -3.91 14.12
C TYR A 342 18.06 -4.93 14.86
N LEU A 343 18.20 -5.05 16.18
CA LEU A 343 17.26 -5.84 16.99
C LEU A 343 15.83 -5.28 16.93
N ARG A 344 15.68 -3.95 16.80
CA ARG A 344 14.38 -3.30 16.63
C ARG A 344 13.74 -3.59 15.27
N THR A 345 14.50 -3.75 14.18
CA THR A 345 13.92 -4.12 12.87
C THR A 345 13.31 -5.53 12.87
N LEU A 346 13.68 -6.40 13.83
CA LEU A 346 13.01 -7.69 14.03
C LEU A 346 11.58 -7.53 14.59
N THR A 347 11.23 -6.37 15.16
CA THR A 347 9.95 -6.11 15.83
C THR A 347 9.14 -4.96 15.21
N THR A 348 9.75 -4.09 14.41
CA THR A 348 9.07 -2.96 13.73
C THR A 348 9.50 -2.89 12.26
N PRO A 349 8.56 -2.91 11.30
CA PRO A 349 8.87 -2.87 9.87
C PRO A 349 9.14 -1.45 9.30
N GLU A 350 9.20 -0.41 10.14
CA GLU A 350 9.47 0.95 9.65
C GLU A 350 10.92 1.12 9.18
N PRO A 351 11.16 1.80 8.04
CA PRO A 351 12.51 2.14 7.60
C PRO A 351 13.14 3.12 8.59
N LEU A 352 14.30 2.75 9.12
CA LEU A 352 15.02 3.51 10.13
C LEU A 352 16.29 4.12 9.52
N ALA A 353 16.51 5.42 9.77
CA ALA A 353 17.75 6.08 9.40
C ALA A 353 18.93 5.44 10.17
N GLU A 354 20.03 5.18 9.47
CA GLU A 354 21.26 4.70 10.11
C GLU A 354 21.83 5.81 11.01
N PRO A 355 22.12 5.56 12.30
CA PRO A 355 22.58 6.58 13.23
C PRO A 355 23.90 7.20 12.76
N GLY A 356 23.99 8.53 12.78
CA GLY A 356 25.18 9.23 12.30
C GLY A 356 25.25 9.40 10.78
N VAL A 357 24.39 8.76 9.99
CA VAL A 357 24.42 8.89 8.51
C VAL A 357 23.54 10.05 8.08
N TYR A 358 24.05 10.82 7.12
CA TYR A 358 23.33 11.93 6.52
C TYR A 358 22.15 11.42 5.68
N ASN A 359 20.94 11.95 5.90
CA ASN A 359 19.77 11.60 5.11
C ASN A 359 18.80 12.78 4.99
N LEU A 360 18.67 13.32 3.77
CA LEU A 360 17.86 14.51 3.47
C LEU A 360 16.35 14.24 3.59
N ALA A 361 15.89 13.09 3.07
CA ALA A 361 14.47 12.76 3.06
C ALA A 361 13.91 12.64 4.48
N PHE A 362 14.65 11.98 5.39
CA PHE A 362 14.30 11.92 6.80
C PHE A 362 14.34 13.29 7.46
N LEU A 363 15.38 14.09 7.20
CA LEU A 363 15.52 15.42 7.77
C LEU A 363 14.33 16.34 7.44
N TYR A 364 13.99 16.51 6.16
CA TYR A 364 12.89 17.39 5.73
C TYR A 364 11.54 16.94 6.29
N ARG A 365 11.27 15.64 6.29
CA ARG A 365 10.05 15.07 6.90
C ARG A 365 9.95 15.44 8.39
N ASP A 366 11.07 15.44 9.10
CA ASP A 366 11.09 15.68 10.54
C ASP A 366 11.02 17.17 10.91
N LEU A 367 11.34 18.10 10.00
CA LEU A 367 11.15 19.55 10.22
C LEU A 367 9.68 19.89 10.49
N GLY A 368 8.75 19.28 9.75
CA GLY A 368 7.31 19.47 9.98
C GLY A 368 6.84 18.97 11.35
N LYS A 369 7.53 17.97 11.94
CA LYS A 369 7.28 17.51 13.31
C LYS A 369 7.72 18.56 14.32
N ILE A 370 8.87 19.19 14.09
CA ILE A 370 9.37 20.29 14.93
C ILE A 370 8.40 21.47 14.86
N GLU A 371 7.97 21.88 13.67
CA GLU A 371 6.99 22.96 13.50
C GLU A 371 5.68 22.64 14.25
N SER A 372 5.14 21.43 14.07
CA SER A 372 3.94 20.98 14.78
C SER A 372 4.13 20.98 16.30
N PHE A 373 5.31 20.56 16.77
CA PHE A 373 5.66 20.54 18.19
C PHE A 373 5.66 21.95 18.82
N TYR A 374 6.16 22.96 18.11
CA TYR A 374 6.09 24.36 18.53
C TYR A 374 4.64 24.88 18.53
N LYS A 375 3.88 24.62 17.46
CA LYS A 375 2.44 25.00 17.38
C LYS A 375 1.60 24.35 18.48
N ASN A 376 1.97 23.15 18.92
CA ASN A 376 1.34 22.44 20.04
C ASN A 376 1.68 23.03 21.43
N ARG A 377 2.66 23.93 21.51
CA ARG A 377 3.04 24.69 22.71
C ARG A 377 2.71 26.18 22.61
N GLY A 378 1.85 26.57 21.68
CA GLY A 378 1.33 27.93 21.57
C GLY A 378 2.13 28.87 20.67
N PHE A 379 3.20 28.38 20.05
CA PHE A 379 3.99 29.14 19.06
C PHE A 379 3.35 29.02 17.68
N ILE A 380 2.22 29.70 17.47
CA ILE A 380 1.43 29.56 16.24
C ILE A 380 2.12 30.12 15.00
N ASP A 381 2.93 31.16 15.19
CA ASP A 381 3.64 31.89 14.14
C ASP A 381 5.05 31.33 13.89
N VAL A 382 5.36 30.15 14.46
CA VAL A 382 6.66 29.49 14.28
C VAL A 382 6.95 29.24 12.80
N LYS A 383 8.19 29.48 12.39
CA LYS A 383 8.71 29.08 11.09
C LYS A 383 9.99 28.29 11.27
N VAL A 384 10.01 27.08 10.73
CA VAL A 384 11.21 26.25 10.62
C VAL A 384 11.72 26.41 9.20
N GLY A 385 12.86 27.09 9.03
CA GLY A 385 13.44 27.33 7.71
C GLY A 385 14.18 26.12 7.16
N GLU A 386 14.61 26.21 5.91
CA GLU A 386 15.36 25.14 5.24
C GLU A 386 16.71 24.88 5.94
N PRO A 387 17.14 23.61 6.10
CA PRO A 387 18.41 23.30 6.72
C PRO A 387 19.59 23.79 5.87
N ILE A 388 20.48 24.57 6.47
CA ILE A 388 21.73 25.01 5.86
C ILE A 388 22.77 23.91 6.11
N ILE A 389 23.19 23.23 5.04
CA ILE A 389 24.15 22.13 5.10
C ILE A 389 25.54 22.65 4.72
N LYS A 390 26.51 22.45 5.61
CA LYS A 390 27.93 22.78 5.37
C LYS A 390 28.75 21.50 5.35
N GLU A 391 29.49 21.28 4.27
CA GLU A 391 30.44 20.16 4.15
C GLU A 391 31.76 20.50 4.83
N GLU A 392 32.28 19.57 5.63
CA GLU A 392 33.60 19.62 6.28
C GLU A 392 34.35 18.30 6.02
N GLU A 393 35.67 18.27 6.24
CA GLU A 393 36.51 17.09 5.93
C GLU A 393 36.09 15.81 6.66
N ASP A 394 35.49 15.94 7.85
CA ASP A 394 35.09 14.84 8.73
C ASP A 394 33.57 14.58 8.76
N GLY A 395 32.78 15.27 7.93
CA GLY A 395 31.34 15.05 7.81
C GLY A 395 30.56 16.30 7.40
N VAL A 396 29.25 16.27 7.64
CA VAL A 396 28.35 17.41 7.38
C VAL A 396 27.87 18.04 8.69
N VAL A 397 27.82 19.38 8.70
CA VAL A 397 27.21 20.18 9.76
C VAL A 397 25.90 20.74 9.24
N ILE A 398 24.81 20.47 9.97
CA ILE A 398 23.46 20.86 9.59
C ILE A 398 23.01 21.97 10.54
N LYS A 399 22.59 23.11 10.01
CA LYS A 399 22.02 24.22 10.80
C LYS A 399 20.56 24.44 10.40
N ILE A 400 19.64 24.33 11.36
CA ILE A 400 18.21 24.49 11.14
C ILE A 400 17.78 25.84 11.73
N PRO A 401 17.48 26.86 10.89
CA PRO A 401 16.98 28.14 11.38
C PRO A 401 15.52 28.02 11.87
N ILE A 402 15.23 28.61 13.02
CA ILE A 402 13.91 28.64 13.64
C ILE A 402 13.57 30.07 14.04
N GLU A 403 12.45 30.58 13.56
CA GLU A 403 11.79 31.77 14.08
C GLU A 403 10.65 31.31 14.99
N GLU A 404 10.84 31.31 16.31
CA GLU A 404 9.85 30.75 17.25
C GLU A 404 8.52 31.53 17.26
N GLY A 405 8.57 32.85 17.12
CA GLY A 405 7.43 33.72 17.35
C GLY A 405 7.06 33.82 18.84
N GLU A 406 5.94 34.48 19.14
CA GLU A 406 5.42 34.60 20.50
C GLU A 406 4.57 33.39 20.90
N GLN A 407 4.54 33.09 22.19
CA GLN A 407 3.67 32.04 22.75
C GLN A 407 2.29 32.60 23.06
N TYR A 408 1.25 32.00 22.50
CA TYR A 408 -0.14 32.38 22.71
C TYR A 408 -0.89 31.44 23.66
N LYS A 409 -1.76 32.02 24.48
CA LYS A 409 -2.78 31.29 25.26
C LYS A 409 -4.13 31.37 24.55
N VAL A 410 -5.00 30.40 24.81
CA VAL A 410 -6.39 30.41 24.35
C VAL A 410 -7.14 31.51 25.12
N GLY A 411 -7.74 32.44 24.38
CA GLY A 411 -8.62 33.48 24.88
C GLY A 411 -10.06 33.00 24.97
N LYS A 412 -11.00 33.71 24.36
CA LYS A 412 -12.41 33.29 24.25
C LYS A 412 -12.54 32.11 23.28
N VAL A 413 -13.30 31.09 23.67
CA VAL A 413 -13.71 30.00 22.79
C VAL A 413 -15.21 30.11 22.57
N GLU A 414 -15.65 30.15 21.32
CA GLU A 414 -17.05 30.27 20.93
C GLU A 414 -17.42 29.12 19.97
N ILE A 415 -18.59 28.51 20.16
CA ILE A 415 -19.06 27.39 19.34
C ILE A 415 -20.42 27.77 18.74
N LYS A 416 -20.44 28.10 17.44
CA LYS A 416 -21.64 28.50 16.72
C LYS A 416 -22.36 27.27 16.17
N GLN A 417 -23.39 26.85 16.87
CA GLN A 417 -24.26 25.71 16.53
C GLN A 417 -25.63 25.83 17.25
N ASP A 418 -26.62 25.02 16.85
CA ASP A 418 -28.03 25.14 17.27
C ASP A 418 -28.65 23.83 17.84
N LEU A 419 -27.87 22.76 18.00
CA LEU A 419 -28.39 21.42 18.32
C LEU A 419 -28.12 20.97 19.76
N PHE A 420 -26.94 21.24 20.29
CA PHE A 420 -26.50 20.76 21.61
C PHE A 420 -26.37 21.90 22.62
N PRO A 421 -26.66 21.66 23.91
CA PRO A 421 -26.30 22.60 24.96
C PRO A 421 -24.78 22.81 25.01
N GLU A 422 -24.33 24.07 25.06
CA GLU A 422 -22.91 24.42 25.00
C GLU A 422 -22.08 23.79 26.13
N ASP A 423 -22.63 23.72 27.34
CA ASP A 423 -22.00 23.13 28.53
C ASP A 423 -21.55 21.68 28.30
N LYS A 424 -22.35 20.89 27.59
CA LYS A 424 -22.03 19.49 27.25
C LYS A 424 -20.93 19.37 26.21
N ILE A 425 -20.78 20.38 25.34
CA ILE A 425 -19.73 20.41 24.33
C ILE A 425 -18.41 20.84 24.97
N TYR A 426 -18.40 21.91 25.77
CA TYR A 426 -17.19 22.41 26.43
C TYR A 426 -16.51 21.36 27.33
N GLN A 427 -17.28 20.48 27.97
CA GLN A 427 -16.72 19.36 28.76
C GLN A 427 -15.90 18.37 27.93
N LYS A 428 -16.12 18.29 26.62
CA LYS A 428 -15.40 17.40 25.70
C LYS A 428 -14.20 18.07 25.02
N LEU A 429 -14.15 19.41 24.98
CA LEU A 429 -13.09 20.15 24.31
C LEU A 429 -11.83 20.26 25.16
N LYS A 430 -10.67 20.21 24.50
CA LYS A 430 -9.36 20.39 25.14
C LYS A 430 -8.90 21.83 25.10
N THR A 431 -9.24 22.55 24.04
CA THR A 431 -8.96 23.96 23.79
C THR A 431 -9.91 24.82 24.61
N LEU A 432 -9.47 25.21 25.80
CA LEU A 432 -10.27 25.99 26.77
C LEU A 432 -9.54 27.29 27.13
N PRO A 433 -10.29 28.36 27.47
CA PRO A 433 -9.71 29.64 27.89
C PRO A 433 -8.63 29.49 28.98
N GLY A 434 -7.55 30.27 28.85
CA GLY A 434 -6.43 30.31 29.79
C GLY A 434 -5.35 29.23 29.60
N LYS A 435 -5.64 28.15 28.85
CA LYS A 435 -4.63 27.15 28.48
C LYS A 435 -3.68 27.66 27.40
N VAL A 436 -2.49 27.09 27.30
CA VAL A 436 -1.59 27.33 26.16
C VAL A 436 -2.24 26.77 24.88
N PHE A 437 -2.18 27.52 23.79
CA PHE A 437 -2.72 27.06 22.51
C PHE A 437 -2.00 25.79 22.04
N SER A 438 -2.74 24.86 21.45
CA SER A 438 -2.17 23.67 20.83
C SER A 438 -2.93 23.33 19.56
N LEU A 439 -2.23 23.29 18.43
CA LEU A 439 -2.80 22.91 17.14
C LEU A 439 -3.38 21.48 17.16
N GLU A 440 -2.72 20.56 17.88
CA GLU A 440 -3.21 19.20 18.06
C GLU A 440 -4.54 19.17 18.83
N ASN A 441 -4.65 19.89 19.94
CA ASN A 441 -5.90 19.98 20.69
C ASN A 441 -7.01 20.60 19.83
N LEU A 442 -6.69 21.63 19.06
CA LEU A 442 -7.64 22.27 18.16
C LEU A 442 -8.18 21.29 17.11
N LYS A 443 -7.29 20.56 16.41
CA LYS A 443 -7.70 19.57 15.40
C LYS A 443 -8.51 18.42 16.02
N GLN A 444 -8.15 17.99 17.23
CA GLN A 444 -8.92 16.99 17.97
C GLN A 444 -10.31 17.52 18.32
N ASP A 445 -10.42 18.78 18.74
CA ASP A 445 -11.70 19.43 19.03
C ASP A 445 -12.57 19.58 17.77
N GLU A 446 -11.99 19.94 16.61
CA GLU A 446 -12.69 19.95 15.30
C GLU A 446 -13.24 18.56 14.95
N SER A 447 -12.46 17.50 15.16
CA SER A 447 -12.89 16.12 14.95
C SER A 447 -13.97 15.69 15.95
N ILE A 448 -13.82 16.02 17.24
CA ILE A 448 -14.83 15.74 18.28
C ILE A 448 -16.15 16.40 17.92
N LEU A 449 -16.13 17.67 17.49
CA LEU A 449 -17.32 18.38 17.05
C LEU A 449 -17.91 17.70 15.81
N THR A 450 -17.12 17.42 14.79
CA THR A 450 -17.59 16.75 13.57
C THR A 450 -18.26 15.40 13.89
N HIS A 451 -17.62 14.57 14.72
CA HIS A 451 -18.12 13.25 15.10
C HIS A 451 -19.37 13.34 15.98
N LEU A 452 -19.44 14.34 16.87
CA LEU A 452 -20.61 14.56 17.72
C LEU A 452 -21.88 14.77 16.89
N PHE A 453 -21.82 15.58 15.82
CA PHE A 453 -22.96 15.78 14.93
C PHE A 453 -23.17 14.58 14.01
N ALA A 454 -22.09 14.01 13.48
CA ALA A 454 -22.16 12.82 12.63
C ALA A 454 -22.88 11.64 13.34
N ASP A 455 -22.71 11.47 14.64
CA ASP A 455 -23.38 10.44 15.45
C ASP A 455 -24.90 10.62 15.60
N TYR A 456 -25.43 11.80 15.26
CA TYR A 456 -26.87 12.10 15.21
C TYR A 456 -27.41 12.12 13.77
N GLY A 457 -26.65 11.59 12.81
CA GLY A 457 -27.06 11.46 11.41
C GLY A 457 -26.49 12.54 10.47
N TYR A 458 -25.75 13.53 10.97
CA TYR A 458 -25.22 14.62 10.14
C TYR A 458 -23.88 14.25 9.46
N ALA A 459 -23.95 13.34 8.47
CA ALA A 459 -22.78 12.71 7.84
C ALA A 459 -21.79 13.68 7.17
N TYR A 460 -22.29 14.85 6.73
CA TYR A 460 -21.53 15.86 5.99
C TYR A 460 -21.22 17.10 6.83
N THR A 461 -21.22 16.96 8.17
CA THR A 461 -20.89 18.06 9.08
C THR A 461 -19.52 18.65 8.73
N LYS A 462 -19.46 19.98 8.61
CA LYS A 462 -18.22 20.72 8.39
C LYS A 462 -18.00 21.68 9.54
N VAL A 463 -16.89 21.50 10.24
CA VAL A 463 -16.42 22.44 11.27
C VAL A 463 -15.38 23.35 10.65
N THR A 464 -15.60 24.65 10.73
CA THR A 464 -14.63 25.67 10.31
C THR A 464 -14.19 26.47 11.51
N THR A 465 -12.89 26.76 11.58
CA THR A 465 -12.30 27.45 12.73
C THR A 465 -11.78 28.82 12.29
N ASP A 466 -12.29 29.86 12.94
CA ASP A 466 -11.80 31.22 12.78
C ASP A 466 -10.89 31.59 13.96
N PHE A 467 -9.79 32.27 13.66
CA PHE A 467 -8.83 32.76 14.65
C PHE A 467 -8.87 34.28 14.69
N ASP A 468 -8.98 34.82 15.90
CA ASP A 468 -8.79 36.23 16.18
C ASP A 468 -7.62 36.36 17.16
N LYS A 469 -6.45 36.76 16.63
CA LYS A 469 -5.21 36.88 17.39
C LYS A 469 -5.11 38.28 18.00
N ASP A 470 -4.85 38.36 19.29
CA ASP A 470 -4.41 39.59 19.97
C ASP A 470 -2.92 39.46 20.35
N PRO A 471 -2.00 40.04 19.54
CA PRO A 471 -0.58 39.99 19.81
C PRO A 471 -0.15 40.73 21.09
N LYS A 472 -0.92 41.74 21.53
CA LYS A 472 -0.57 42.52 22.73
C LYS A 472 -0.87 41.73 24.00
N ALA A 473 -2.05 41.11 24.06
CA ALA A 473 -2.45 40.26 25.18
C ALA A 473 -1.86 38.84 25.10
N LYS A 474 -1.22 38.47 23.98
CA LYS A 474 -0.69 37.11 23.71
C LYS A 474 -1.77 36.04 23.84
N VAL A 475 -2.97 36.36 23.35
CA VAL A 475 -4.11 35.45 23.36
C VAL A 475 -4.65 35.23 21.94
N ILE A 476 -5.24 34.07 21.73
CA ILE A 476 -5.95 33.71 20.50
C ILE A 476 -7.38 33.35 20.84
N ASN A 477 -8.33 34.14 20.34
CA ASN A 477 -9.74 33.82 20.40
C ASN A 477 -10.08 32.86 19.26
N ILE A 478 -10.88 31.85 19.56
CA ILE A 478 -11.19 30.74 18.65
C ILE A 478 -12.70 30.64 18.51
N SER A 479 -13.19 30.70 17.28
CA SER A 479 -14.61 30.49 16.97
C SER A 479 -14.77 29.27 16.08
N PHE A 480 -15.41 28.22 16.60
CA PHE A 480 -15.83 27.07 15.83
C PHE A 480 -17.20 27.34 15.21
N LYS A 481 -17.30 27.28 13.89
CA LYS A 481 -18.55 27.37 13.13
C LYS A 481 -18.91 25.98 12.61
N VAL A 482 -20.03 25.44 13.08
CA VAL A 482 -20.50 24.10 12.68
C VAL A 482 -21.61 24.24 11.66
N ASP A 483 -21.34 23.77 10.44
CA ASP A 483 -22.38 23.52 9.44
C ASP A 483 -22.74 22.04 9.48
N LYS A 484 -23.93 21.73 9.99
CA LYS A 484 -24.38 20.35 10.20
C LYS A 484 -24.86 19.66 8.91
N GLY A 485 -25.33 20.41 7.91
CA GLY A 485 -26.00 19.83 6.75
C GLY A 485 -27.29 19.05 7.10
N PRO A 486 -27.83 18.23 6.18
CA PRO A 486 -29.02 17.42 6.42
C PRO A 486 -28.73 16.17 7.27
N VAL A 487 -29.78 15.59 7.85
CA VAL A 487 -29.72 14.26 8.47
C VAL A 487 -29.70 13.21 7.36
N VAL A 488 -28.77 12.28 7.45
CA VAL A 488 -28.51 11.24 6.45
C VAL A 488 -28.71 9.86 7.06
N TYR A 489 -29.34 8.97 6.31
CA TYR A 489 -29.58 7.58 6.67
C TYR A 489 -28.71 6.64 5.82
N VAL A 490 -28.28 5.53 6.42
CA VAL A 490 -27.54 4.49 5.70
C VAL A 490 -28.54 3.74 4.81
N ASN A 491 -28.45 3.90 3.49
CA ASN A 491 -29.33 3.21 2.55
C ASN A 491 -28.89 1.75 2.34
N ARG A 492 -27.63 1.54 1.95
CA ARG A 492 -27.08 0.20 1.68
C ARG A 492 -25.67 0.04 2.22
N ILE A 493 -25.37 -1.16 2.72
CA ILE A 493 -24.02 -1.58 3.12
C ILE A 493 -23.53 -2.67 2.16
N GLU A 494 -22.61 -2.26 1.27
CA GLU A 494 -21.98 -3.13 0.28
C GLU A 494 -20.62 -3.59 0.80
N ILE A 495 -20.35 -4.90 0.70
CA ILE A 495 -19.07 -5.49 1.11
C ILE A 495 -18.38 -5.99 -0.16
N GLU A 496 -17.14 -5.54 -0.38
CA GLU A 496 -16.36 -5.85 -1.57
C GLU A 496 -14.95 -6.34 -1.21
N GLY A 497 -14.39 -7.21 -2.06
CA GLY A 497 -13.05 -7.77 -1.89
C GLY A 497 -12.99 -9.04 -1.05
N ASN A 498 -14.12 -9.50 -0.51
CA ASN A 498 -14.27 -10.76 0.22
C ASN A 498 -14.46 -11.96 -0.73
N THR A 499 -13.40 -12.35 -1.44
CA THR A 499 -13.46 -13.43 -2.44
C THR A 499 -13.64 -14.83 -1.82
N LYS A 500 -13.06 -15.07 -0.63
CA LYS A 500 -13.15 -16.34 0.10
C LYS A 500 -14.10 -16.23 1.30
N THR A 501 -14.03 -15.13 2.02
CA THR A 501 -14.82 -14.87 3.24
C THR A 501 -16.25 -14.55 2.87
N ARG A 502 -17.19 -15.27 3.49
CA ARG A 502 -18.61 -15.03 3.26
C ARG A 502 -19.01 -13.66 3.80
N ASP A 503 -19.83 -12.94 3.05
CA ASP A 503 -20.36 -11.61 3.39
C ASP A 503 -20.86 -11.55 4.85
N LYS A 504 -21.65 -12.53 5.29
CA LYS A 504 -22.21 -12.60 6.65
C LYS A 504 -21.17 -12.53 7.78
N VAL A 505 -19.93 -12.98 7.54
CA VAL A 505 -18.83 -12.95 8.51
C VAL A 505 -18.39 -11.51 8.78
N ILE A 506 -18.37 -10.67 7.74
CA ILE A 506 -18.04 -9.25 7.79
C ILE A 506 -19.28 -8.47 8.26
N ARG A 507 -20.44 -8.74 7.66
CA ARG A 507 -21.70 -8.03 7.94
C ARG A 507 -22.08 -8.05 9.41
N ARG A 508 -21.93 -9.19 10.10
CA ARG A 508 -22.21 -9.29 11.55
C ARG A 508 -21.25 -8.49 12.45
N GLN A 509 -20.12 -8.04 11.91
CA GLN A 509 -19.20 -7.13 12.62
C GLN A 509 -19.55 -5.65 12.41
N VAL A 510 -20.41 -5.33 11.44
CA VAL A 510 -20.86 -3.95 11.19
C VAL A 510 -21.86 -3.55 12.28
N ALA A 511 -21.55 -2.49 13.01
CA ALA A 511 -22.32 -2.01 14.16
C ALA A 511 -23.46 -1.04 13.78
N ILE A 512 -23.57 -0.66 12.51
CA ILE A 512 -24.65 0.14 11.93
C ILE A 512 -25.45 -0.70 10.93
N ALA A 513 -26.76 -0.51 10.88
CA ALA A 513 -27.65 -1.23 9.97
C ALA A 513 -28.20 -0.31 8.89
N GLU A 514 -28.64 -0.89 7.79
CA GLU A 514 -29.40 -0.20 6.74
C GLU A 514 -30.69 0.37 7.34
N GLY A 515 -31.06 1.59 6.94
CA GLY A 515 -32.16 2.38 7.49
C GLY A 515 -31.83 3.15 8.77
N TRP A 516 -30.67 2.94 9.40
CA TRP A 516 -30.27 3.70 10.59
C TRP A 516 -29.72 5.08 10.23
N PRO A 517 -29.87 6.10 11.09
CA PRO A 517 -29.17 7.36 10.90
C PRO A 517 -27.67 7.13 10.91
N TYR A 518 -26.95 7.88 10.09
CA TYR A 518 -25.49 7.85 10.03
C TYR A 518 -24.88 8.02 11.42
N SER A 519 -23.78 7.31 11.69
CA SER A 519 -22.96 7.50 12.89
C SER A 519 -21.52 7.12 12.61
N GLU A 520 -20.63 8.11 12.71
CA GLU A 520 -19.19 7.91 12.54
C GLU A 520 -18.66 6.93 13.58
N LYS A 521 -19.09 7.06 14.84
CA LYS A 521 -18.67 6.16 15.92
C LYS A 521 -18.99 4.70 15.62
N ARG A 522 -20.19 4.40 15.09
CA ARG A 522 -20.55 3.02 14.73
C ARG A 522 -19.73 2.51 13.54
N ILE A 523 -19.36 3.37 12.61
CA ILE A 523 -18.50 3.02 11.48
C ILE A 523 -17.09 2.69 11.97
N GLU A 524 -16.49 3.53 12.81
CA GLU A 524 -15.19 3.27 13.44
C GLU A 524 -15.21 1.98 14.28
N GLU A 525 -16.26 1.76 15.07
CA GLU A 525 -16.44 0.50 15.81
C GLU A 525 -16.51 -0.70 14.87
N SER A 526 -17.15 -0.56 13.70
CA SER A 526 -17.23 -1.60 12.68
C SER A 526 -15.86 -1.92 12.11
N GLU A 527 -15.07 -0.89 11.74
CA GLU A 527 -13.70 -1.08 11.25
C GLU A 527 -12.83 -1.81 12.27
N VAL A 528 -12.92 -1.43 13.54
CA VAL A 528 -12.18 -2.10 14.63
C VAL A 528 -12.62 -3.56 14.78
N ARG A 529 -13.93 -3.85 14.73
CA ARG A 529 -14.44 -5.23 14.84
C ARG A 529 -14.04 -6.10 13.65
N ILE A 530 -14.13 -5.58 12.43
CA ILE A 530 -13.70 -6.29 11.21
C ILE A 530 -12.19 -6.53 11.23
N ARG A 531 -11.39 -5.53 11.64
CA ARG A 531 -9.93 -5.66 11.76
C ARG A 531 -9.52 -6.70 12.80
N ARG A 532 -10.25 -6.79 13.90
CA ARG A 532 -10.03 -7.81 14.95
C ARG A 532 -10.27 -9.24 14.49
N LEU A 533 -10.97 -9.47 13.37
CA LEU A 533 -11.08 -10.81 12.79
C LEU A 533 -9.70 -11.34 12.34
N GLY A 534 -8.79 -10.45 11.91
CA GLY A 534 -7.47 -10.82 11.41
C GLY A 534 -7.50 -11.55 10.06
N PHE A 535 -8.55 -11.34 9.26
CA PHE A 535 -8.73 -11.95 7.93
C PHE A 535 -8.35 -11.01 6.77
N PHE A 536 -8.05 -9.75 7.06
CA PHE A 536 -7.85 -8.71 6.06
C PHE A 536 -6.59 -7.90 6.37
N GLU A 537 -5.79 -7.65 5.33
CA GLU A 537 -4.61 -6.77 5.36
C GLU A 537 -5.02 -5.30 5.49
N ASP A 538 -6.06 -4.93 4.74
CA ASP A 538 -6.58 -3.57 4.67
C ASP A 538 -8.11 -3.58 4.73
N ILE A 539 -8.66 -2.58 5.42
CA ILE A 539 -10.09 -2.39 5.63
C ILE A 539 -10.37 -0.91 5.56
N LYS A 540 -11.32 -0.52 4.72
CA LYS A 540 -11.78 0.84 4.59
C LYS A 540 -13.29 0.87 4.38
N ILE A 541 -14.00 1.65 5.18
CA ILE A 541 -15.43 1.91 4.95
C ILE A 541 -15.56 3.27 4.27
N GLU A 542 -15.90 3.25 2.98
CA GLU A 542 -16.08 4.46 2.19
C GLU A 542 -17.54 4.88 2.15
N LYS A 543 -17.76 6.20 2.16
CA LYS A 543 -19.07 6.81 2.01
C LYS A 543 -19.28 7.10 0.52
N GLU A 544 -20.34 6.54 -0.06
CA GLU A 544 -20.76 6.83 -1.43
C GLU A 544 -22.10 7.56 -1.40
N LYS A 545 -22.22 8.64 -2.18
CA LYS A 545 -23.50 9.37 -2.30
C LYS A 545 -24.57 8.43 -2.86
N ALA A 546 -25.72 8.36 -2.19
CA ALA A 546 -26.88 7.65 -2.72
C ALA A 546 -27.62 8.52 -3.75
N ALA A 547 -28.72 7.98 -4.30
CA ALA A 547 -29.56 8.70 -5.25
C ALA A 547 -30.33 9.86 -4.59
N LYS A 548 -30.66 9.74 -3.30
CA LYS A 548 -31.26 10.80 -2.49
C LYS A 548 -30.19 11.51 -1.65
N GLU A 549 -30.36 12.81 -1.44
CA GLU A 549 -29.40 13.62 -0.68
C GLU A 549 -29.38 13.27 0.82
N GLU A 550 -30.48 12.74 1.36
CA GLU A 550 -30.62 12.27 2.75
C GLU A 550 -30.18 10.80 2.93
N GLU A 551 -29.56 10.19 1.91
CA GLU A 551 -29.14 8.80 1.95
C GLU A 551 -27.64 8.67 1.62
N VAL A 552 -26.97 7.74 2.28
CA VAL A 552 -25.57 7.38 1.99
C VAL A 552 -25.42 5.87 1.88
N ASN A 553 -24.66 5.42 0.91
CA ASN A 553 -24.22 4.04 0.81
C ASN A 553 -22.87 3.89 1.52
N LEU A 554 -22.71 2.81 2.26
CA LEU A 554 -21.43 2.46 2.89
C LEU A 554 -20.82 1.30 2.11
N LYS A 555 -19.61 1.51 1.58
CA LYS A 555 -18.86 0.49 0.89
C LYS A 555 -17.71 0.01 1.76
N VAL A 556 -17.85 -1.19 2.31
CA VAL A 556 -16.86 -1.87 3.12
C VAL A 556 -15.90 -2.59 2.18
N LYS A 557 -14.78 -1.94 1.87
CA LYS A 557 -13.71 -2.52 1.05
C LYS A 557 -12.74 -3.27 1.95
N VAL A 558 -12.55 -4.55 1.66
CA VAL A 558 -11.57 -5.39 2.36
C VAL A 558 -10.57 -5.99 1.39
N LYS A 559 -9.31 -6.11 1.82
CA LYS A 559 -8.30 -6.88 1.12
C LYS A 559 -7.98 -8.13 1.92
N GLU A 560 -8.45 -9.29 1.46
CA GLU A 560 -8.21 -10.57 2.13
C GLU A 560 -6.72 -10.90 2.20
N MET A 561 -6.33 -11.49 3.33
CA MET A 561 -4.98 -11.99 3.57
C MET A 561 -5.00 -13.50 3.86
N LEU A 562 -3.82 -14.11 3.90
CA LEU A 562 -3.70 -15.50 4.33
C LEU A 562 -4.11 -15.63 5.80
N THR A 563 -5.08 -16.51 6.04
CA THR A 563 -5.67 -16.78 7.36
C THR A 563 -5.20 -18.10 7.97
N GLY A 564 -4.60 -18.95 7.13
CA GLY A 564 -3.86 -20.13 7.52
C GLY A 564 -2.46 -19.79 8.05
N SER A 565 -2.04 -20.48 9.10
CA SER A 565 -0.70 -20.40 9.66
C SER A 565 -0.17 -21.79 9.96
N PHE A 566 1.08 -22.03 9.59
CA PHE A 566 1.86 -23.18 9.97
C PHE A 566 2.93 -22.74 10.97
N GLY A 567 2.97 -23.39 12.13
CA GLY A 567 3.93 -23.14 13.19
C GLY A 567 4.75 -24.39 13.47
N ILE A 568 6.07 -24.25 13.46
CA ILE A 568 6.98 -25.20 14.09
C ILE A 568 7.61 -24.48 15.27
N GLY A 569 7.43 -25.02 16.47
CA GLY A 569 8.03 -24.54 17.69
C GLY A 569 8.89 -25.61 18.34
N GLY A 570 9.92 -25.19 19.05
CA GLY A 570 10.64 -26.03 20.01
C GLY A 570 10.45 -25.43 21.39
N GLY A 571 9.99 -26.22 22.33
CA GLY A 571 10.00 -25.90 23.75
C GLY A 571 11.04 -26.75 24.44
N TYR A 572 11.64 -26.22 25.50
CA TYR A 572 12.26 -27.06 26.50
C TYR A 572 11.50 -26.69 27.81
N SER A 573 11.19 -27.64 28.68
CA SER A 573 10.65 -27.37 30.01
C SER A 573 11.32 -28.27 31.06
N SER A 574 11.27 -27.87 32.33
CA SER A 574 11.82 -28.68 33.42
C SER A 574 11.08 -30.02 33.59
N TYR A 575 9.87 -30.16 33.02
CA TYR A 575 9.03 -31.34 33.13
C TYR A 575 9.14 -32.22 31.88
N ASP A 576 8.76 -31.70 30.72
CA ASP A 576 8.72 -32.45 29.45
C ASP A 576 10.09 -32.58 28.77
N LYS A 577 11.12 -31.92 29.34
CA LYS A 577 12.42 -31.71 28.71
C LYS A 577 12.21 -31.09 27.33
N PHE A 578 12.75 -31.68 26.26
CA PHE A 578 12.59 -31.17 24.91
C PHE A 578 11.21 -31.52 24.36
N MET A 579 10.55 -30.54 23.76
CA MET A 579 9.26 -30.66 23.09
C MET A 579 9.32 -30.07 21.69
N LEU A 580 8.94 -30.85 20.69
CA LEU A 580 8.63 -30.35 19.36
C LEU A 580 7.14 -30.02 19.28
N MET A 581 6.81 -28.84 18.79
CA MET A 581 5.44 -28.37 18.61
C MET A 581 5.19 -28.13 17.12
N LEU A 582 4.21 -28.82 16.56
CA LEU A 582 3.73 -28.61 15.21
C LEU A 582 2.29 -28.10 15.30
N ASP A 583 1.99 -26.99 14.64
CA ASP A 583 0.68 -26.36 14.65
C ASP A 583 0.26 -25.98 13.23
N VAL A 584 -0.93 -26.39 12.82
CA VAL A 584 -1.57 -25.94 11.60
C VAL A 584 -2.90 -25.33 12.00
N THR A 585 -3.06 -24.03 11.79
CA THR A 585 -4.29 -23.31 12.13
C THR A 585 -4.86 -22.63 10.89
N GLU A 586 -6.13 -22.85 10.61
CA GLU A 586 -6.92 -22.08 9.65
C GLU A 586 -7.97 -21.29 10.43
N ARG A 587 -7.87 -19.95 10.46
CA ARG A 587 -8.74 -19.07 11.28
C ARG A 587 -10.04 -18.68 10.60
N ASN A 588 -10.14 -18.90 9.28
CA ASN A 588 -11.32 -18.60 8.47
C ASN A 588 -11.67 -19.80 7.58
N PHE A 589 -11.82 -20.97 8.20
CA PHE A 589 -12.06 -22.23 7.53
C PHE A 589 -13.27 -22.14 6.59
N LEU A 590 -13.04 -22.43 5.30
CA LEU A 590 -14.02 -22.33 4.21
C LEU A 590 -14.71 -20.95 4.11
N GLY A 591 -14.06 -19.88 4.59
CA GLY A 591 -14.60 -18.53 4.56
C GLY A 591 -15.73 -18.25 5.56
N LYS A 592 -15.93 -19.12 6.56
CA LYS A 592 -17.06 -19.05 7.51
C LYS A 592 -16.74 -18.31 8.81
N GLY A 593 -15.51 -17.81 8.98
CA GLY A 593 -15.01 -17.27 10.24
C GLY A 593 -14.88 -18.32 11.35
N GLN A 594 -14.75 -19.59 10.96
CA GLN A 594 -14.55 -20.75 11.84
C GLN A 594 -13.06 -21.03 11.95
N ARG A 595 -12.60 -21.46 13.13
CA ARG A 595 -11.21 -21.84 13.36
C ARG A 595 -11.09 -23.35 13.37
N LEU A 596 -10.19 -23.89 12.56
CA LEU A 596 -9.74 -25.28 12.62
C LEU A 596 -8.26 -25.28 12.98
N ASN A 597 -7.87 -26.08 13.96
CA ASN A 597 -6.50 -26.22 14.43
C ASN A 597 -6.15 -27.70 14.53
N VAL A 598 -5.01 -28.07 13.98
CA VAL A 598 -4.41 -29.40 14.10
C VAL A 598 -3.04 -29.19 14.73
N SER A 599 -2.79 -29.83 15.86
CA SER A 599 -1.52 -29.64 16.57
C SER A 599 -0.95 -30.97 17.07
N ALA A 600 0.36 -31.10 17.01
CA ALA A 600 1.11 -32.16 17.66
C ALA A 600 2.16 -31.55 18.60
N ARG A 601 2.27 -32.10 19.81
CA ARG A 601 3.28 -31.76 20.81
C ARG A 601 3.99 -33.06 21.16
N LEU A 602 5.27 -33.15 20.82
CA LEU A 602 6.07 -34.36 20.98
C LEU A 602 7.17 -34.05 21.99
N GLY A 603 6.95 -34.45 23.24
CA GLY A 603 7.91 -34.33 24.32
C GLY A 603 8.51 -35.68 24.71
N THR A 604 9.51 -35.66 25.59
CA THR A 604 10.12 -36.90 26.11
C THR A 604 9.29 -37.58 27.18
N LYS A 605 8.43 -36.83 27.89
CA LYS A 605 7.55 -37.32 28.96
C LYS A 605 6.07 -37.16 28.66
N SER A 606 5.73 -36.38 27.64
CA SER A 606 4.35 -36.25 27.20
C SER A 606 4.27 -36.08 25.69
N SER A 607 3.29 -36.73 25.08
CA SER A 607 2.94 -36.50 23.68
C SER A 607 1.46 -36.16 23.57
N ARG A 608 1.10 -35.22 22.70
CA ARG A 608 -0.29 -34.80 22.52
C ARG A 608 -0.58 -34.43 21.07
N TYR A 609 -1.60 -35.06 20.53
CA TYR A 609 -2.16 -34.78 19.22
C TYR A 609 -3.57 -34.24 19.42
N SER A 610 -3.95 -33.16 18.73
CA SER A 610 -5.32 -32.67 18.80
C SER A 610 -5.80 -32.02 17.52
N ILE A 611 -7.09 -32.18 17.26
CA ILE A 611 -7.86 -31.46 16.25
C ILE A 611 -8.92 -30.66 16.99
N ASN A 612 -8.88 -29.34 16.85
CA ASN A 612 -9.75 -28.40 17.52
C ASN A 612 -10.53 -27.60 16.49
N PHE A 613 -11.84 -27.55 16.61
CA PHE A 613 -12.71 -26.69 15.81
C PHE A 613 -13.46 -25.72 16.70
N TYR A 614 -13.63 -24.49 16.23
CA TYR A 614 -14.36 -23.45 16.93
C TYR A 614 -15.13 -22.55 15.97
N ASP A 615 -16.44 -22.50 16.13
CA ASP A 615 -17.34 -21.55 15.48
C ASP A 615 -17.77 -20.48 16.49
N PRO A 616 -17.28 -19.22 16.37
CA PRO A 616 -17.63 -18.16 17.31
C PRO A 616 -19.09 -17.68 17.21
N TYR A 617 -19.80 -17.99 16.13
CA TYR A 617 -21.18 -17.57 15.90
C TYR A 617 -21.96 -18.74 15.28
N PHE A 618 -22.06 -19.83 16.05
CA PHE A 618 -22.71 -21.06 15.61
C PHE A 618 -24.14 -20.77 15.16
N ARG A 619 -24.45 -21.19 13.93
CA ARG A 619 -25.74 -20.93 13.26
C ARG A 619 -26.11 -19.44 13.22
N ASP A 620 -25.12 -18.56 13.07
CA ASP A 620 -25.29 -17.10 13.02
C ASP A 620 -25.95 -16.50 14.28
N THR A 621 -25.77 -17.17 15.42
CA THR A 621 -26.22 -16.69 16.73
C THR A 621 -25.05 -16.13 17.56
N ARG A 622 -25.34 -15.62 18.77
CA ARG A 622 -24.29 -15.25 19.75
C ARG A 622 -23.68 -16.45 20.47
N TYR A 623 -24.17 -17.67 20.22
CA TYR A 623 -23.59 -18.88 20.77
C TYR A 623 -22.35 -19.28 19.97
N SER A 624 -21.31 -19.72 20.67
CA SER A 624 -20.15 -20.35 20.06
C SER A 624 -20.23 -21.86 20.21
N LEU A 625 -19.72 -22.62 19.24
CA LEU A 625 -19.58 -24.06 19.31
C LEU A 625 -18.11 -24.44 19.15
N GLY A 626 -17.55 -25.14 20.12
CA GLY A 626 -16.22 -25.74 20.05
C GLY A 626 -16.31 -27.26 20.14
N TRP A 627 -15.51 -27.97 19.37
CA TRP A 627 -15.25 -29.38 19.62
C TRP A 627 -13.76 -29.67 19.51
N SER A 628 -13.30 -30.65 20.27
CA SER A 628 -11.90 -31.08 20.30
C SER A 628 -11.84 -32.59 20.30
N LEU A 629 -10.98 -33.14 19.45
CA LEU A 629 -10.58 -34.54 19.46
C LEU A 629 -9.09 -34.57 19.81
N TYR A 630 -8.71 -35.37 20.79
CA TYR A 630 -7.32 -35.43 21.23
C TYR A 630 -6.90 -36.83 21.60
N ASN A 631 -5.60 -37.08 21.44
CA ASN A 631 -4.90 -38.20 22.01
C ASN A 631 -3.71 -37.62 22.79
N TYR A 632 -3.55 -37.99 24.05
CA TYR A 632 -2.39 -37.59 24.82
C TYR A 632 -1.88 -38.73 25.70
N GLU A 633 -0.56 -38.84 25.74
CA GLU A 633 0.19 -39.78 26.54
C GLU A 633 1.06 -39.00 27.53
N ILE A 634 1.09 -39.41 28.80
CA ILE A 634 1.95 -38.82 29.83
C ILE A 634 2.60 -39.93 30.64
N GLU A 635 3.92 -39.90 30.73
CA GLU A 635 4.74 -40.80 31.54
C GLU A 635 4.95 -40.18 32.93
N TYR A 636 4.35 -40.79 33.97
CA TYR A 636 4.59 -40.44 35.37
C TYR A 636 5.77 -41.26 35.93
N ASP A 637 6.11 -41.04 37.20
CA ASP A 637 7.17 -41.81 37.86
C ASP A 637 6.79 -43.31 37.98
N ASP A 638 5.49 -43.60 38.20
CA ASP A 638 5.01 -44.92 38.61
C ASP A 638 4.08 -45.62 37.59
N PHE A 639 3.65 -44.91 36.54
CA PHE A 639 2.77 -45.42 35.47
C PHE A 639 2.77 -44.51 34.23
N THR A 640 2.36 -45.05 33.08
CA THR A 640 2.08 -44.29 31.85
C THR A 640 0.56 -44.15 31.67
N LYS A 641 0.08 -42.94 31.32
CA LYS A 641 -1.33 -42.67 31.01
C LYS A 641 -1.49 -42.43 29.51
N ASP A 642 -2.14 -43.34 28.79
CA ASP A 642 -2.64 -43.12 27.42
C ASP A 642 -4.13 -42.74 27.48
N SER A 643 -4.50 -41.60 26.91
CA SER A 643 -5.86 -41.10 26.93
C SER A 643 -6.31 -40.52 25.59
N LYS A 644 -7.40 -41.06 25.06
CA LYS A 644 -8.08 -40.60 23.84
C LYS A 644 -9.41 -39.98 24.23
N GLY A 645 -9.65 -38.75 23.80
CA GLY A 645 -10.83 -38.02 24.23
C GLY A 645 -11.46 -37.13 23.19
N ALA A 646 -12.72 -36.83 23.44
CA ALA A 646 -13.52 -35.89 22.69
C ALA A 646 -14.20 -34.92 23.64
N SER A 647 -14.31 -33.66 23.25
CA SER A 647 -15.12 -32.69 23.97
C SER A 647 -15.95 -31.84 23.04
N LEU A 648 -17.13 -31.45 23.50
CA LEU A 648 -18.05 -30.52 22.86
C LEU A 648 -18.33 -29.40 23.85
N LYS A 649 -18.25 -28.13 23.43
CA LYS A 649 -18.51 -26.95 24.25
C LYS A 649 -19.41 -25.97 23.52
N ILE A 650 -20.50 -25.56 24.16
CA ILE A 650 -21.38 -24.47 23.72
C ILE A 650 -21.14 -23.29 24.66
N GLY A 651 -20.70 -22.18 24.09
CA GLY A 651 -20.33 -20.97 24.83
C GLY A 651 -21.22 -19.79 24.49
N TYR A 652 -21.23 -18.79 25.37
CA TYR A 652 -21.92 -17.53 25.19
C TYR A 652 -21.13 -16.38 25.80
N ASN A 653 -20.89 -15.33 25.02
CA ASN A 653 -20.25 -14.10 25.50
C ASN A 653 -21.33 -13.18 26.09
N LEU A 654 -21.46 -13.17 27.42
CA LEU A 654 -22.40 -12.32 28.15
C LEU A 654 -22.05 -10.84 28.00
N THR A 655 -20.76 -10.52 28.02
CA THR A 655 -20.21 -9.20 27.70
C THR A 655 -18.93 -9.35 26.89
N SER A 656 -18.25 -8.24 26.56
CA SER A 656 -16.93 -8.30 25.90
C SER A 656 -15.82 -8.85 26.81
N LYS A 657 -16.08 -9.07 28.10
CA LYS A 657 -15.13 -9.54 29.11
C LYS A 657 -15.59 -10.80 29.83
N LEU A 658 -16.89 -11.05 29.88
CA LEU A 658 -17.51 -12.16 30.61
C LEU A 658 -18.07 -13.18 29.62
N SER A 659 -17.61 -14.41 29.72
CA SER A 659 -18.09 -15.55 28.93
C SER A 659 -18.45 -16.72 29.83
N ALA A 660 -19.44 -17.51 29.40
CA ALA A 660 -19.82 -18.75 30.06
C ALA A 660 -19.93 -19.87 29.02
N TYR A 661 -19.76 -21.11 29.45
CA TYR A 661 -19.93 -22.27 28.58
C TYR A 661 -20.50 -23.47 29.33
N VAL A 662 -21.17 -24.34 28.57
CA VAL A 662 -21.53 -25.70 28.97
C VAL A 662 -20.81 -26.65 28.02
N GLY A 663 -20.20 -27.70 28.56
CA GLY A 663 -19.43 -28.67 27.80
C GLY A 663 -19.73 -30.10 28.22
N TYR A 664 -19.38 -31.02 27.34
CA TYR A 664 -19.41 -32.46 27.58
C TYR A 664 -18.05 -33.03 27.15
N ARG A 665 -17.43 -33.82 28.03
CA ARG A 665 -16.13 -34.48 27.83
C ARG A 665 -16.32 -35.98 27.92
N LEU A 666 -15.72 -36.70 26.98
CA LEU A 666 -15.66 -38.16 26.97
C LEU A 666 -14.21 -38.58 26.73
N ASP A 667 -13.61 -39.25 27.71
CA ASP A 667 -12.25 -39.78 27.65
C ASP A 667 -12.26 -41.30 27.80
N TYR A 668 -11.47 -41.99 26.97
CA TYR A 668 -11.05 -43.37 27.16
C TYR A 668 -9.59 -43.38 27.59
N THR A 669 -9.30 -43.88 28.78
CA THR A 669 -7.97 -43.86 29.40
C THR A 669 -7.50 -45.28 29.73
N GLN A 670 -6.23 -45.55 29.48
CA GLN A 670 -5.54 -46.77 29.86
C GLN A 670 -4.29 -46.41 30.66
N LEU A 671 -4.08 -47.15 31.75
CA LEU A 671 -2.85 -47.06 32.52
C LEU A 671 -1.94 -48.23 32.12
N GLU A 672 -0.76 -47.90 31.67
CA GLU A 672 0.29 -48.80 31.20
C GLU A 672 1.55 -48.63 32.06
N ASP A 673 2.55 -49.50 31.87
CA ASP A 673 3.86 -49.43 32.56
C ASP A 673 3.80 -49.25 34.08
N LEU A 674 2.82 -49.89 34.75
CA LEU A 674 2.68 -49.78 36.20
C LEU A 674 3.91 -50.38 36.90
N SER A 675 4.44 -49.67 37.89
CA SER A 675 5.51 -50.17 38.76
C SER A 675 5.07 -51.45 39.50
N SER A 676 6.04 -52.31 39.86
CA SER A 676 5.74 -53.59 40.53
C SER A 676 5.19 -53.43 41.96
N ASN A 677 5.44 -52.29 42.60
CA ASN A 677 4.96 -51.94 43.93
C ASN A 677 4.12 -50.64 43.87
N VAL A 678 3.20 -50.55 42.91
CA VAL A 678 2.39 -49.35 42.69
C VAL A 678 1.31 -49.19 43.77
N ALA A 679 1.05 -47.95 44.20
CA ALA A 679 0.03 -47.62 45.19
C ALA A 679 -1.34 -48.16 44.79
N LYS A 680 -2.09 -48.64 45.78
CA LYS A 680 -3.41 -49.27 45.56
C LYS A 680 -4.38 -48.36 44.80
N ILE A 681 -4.37 -47.06 45.07
CA ILE A 681 -5.24 -46.08 44.37
C ILE A 681 -4.91 -45.97 42.87
N ILE A 682 -3.64 -46.12 42.48
CA ILE A 682 -3.22 -46.13 41.08
C ILE A 682 -3.68 -47.45 40.43
N LEU A 683 -3.51 -48.57 41.13
CA LEU A 683 -3.97 -49.88 40.65
C LEU A 683 -5.49 -49.91 40.44
N GLU A 684 -6.27 -49.39 41.38
CA GLU A 684 -7.74 -49.28 41.25
C GLU A 684 -8.17 -48.33 40.11
N SER A 685 -7.33 -47.34 39.78
CA SER A 685 -7.58 -46.43 38.65
C SER A 685 -7.43 -47.12 37.29
N LYS A 686 -6.73 -48.26 37.22
CA LYS A 686 -6.56 -49.04 35.98
C LYS A 686 -7.88 -49.57 35.41
N ASP A 687 -8.85 -49.84 36.29
CA ASP A 687 -10.17 -50.35 35.92
C ASP A 687 -11.17 -49.24 35.53
N ILE A 688 -10.76 -47.98 35.65
CA ILE A 688 -11.55 -46.81 35.26
C ILE A 688 -11.14 -46.40 33.84
N LYS A 689 -11.87 -46.87 32.83
CA LYS A 689 -11.51 -46.62 31.43
C LYS A 689 -12.23 -45.43 30.84
N PHE A 690 -13.53 -45.32 31.07
CA PHE A 690 -14.34 -44.25 30.52
C PHE A 690 -14.57 -43.14 31.55
N THR A 691 -14.25 -41.90 31.19
CA THR A 691 -14.65 -40.71 31.94
C THR A 691 -15.60 -39.88 31.09
N SER A 692 -16.85 -39.77 31.52
CA SER A 692 -17.88 -38.97 30.87
C SER A 692 -18.33 -37.87 31.83
N ALA A 693 -18.19 -36.61 31.43
CA ALA A 693 -18.38 -35.48 32.33
C ALA A 693 -19.08 -34.29 31.67
N PHE A 694 -20.00 -33.66 32.39
CA PHE A 694 -20.49 -32.32 32.07
C PHE A 694 -19.59 -31.27 32.69
N GLN A 695 -19.32 -30.20 31.93
CA GLN A 695 -18.49 -29.07 32.32
C GLN A 695 -19.31 -27.79 32.24
N PHE A 696 -19.15 -26.93 33.24
CA PHE A 696 -19.74 -25.60 33.29
C PHE A 696 -18.64 -24.64 33.65
N GLY A 697 -18.37 -23.65 32.80
CA GLY A 697 -17.31 -22.69 33.05
C GLY A 697 -17.80 -21.26 32.89
N VAL A 698 -17.24 -20.37 33.71
CA VAL A 698 -17.40 -18.93 33.58
C VAL A 698 -16.04 -18.28 33.67
N SER A 699 -15.79 -17.31 32.80
CA SER A 699 -14.54 -16.57 32.77
C SER A 699 -14.76 -15.08 32.58
N TYR A 700 -14.03 -14.29 33.35
CA TYR A 700 -13.93 -12.85 33.24
C TYR A 700 -12.49 -12.48 32.90
N ASP A 701 -12.26 -11.87 31.73
CA ASP A 701 -10.94 -11.38 31.32
C ASP A 701 -10.98 -9.89 30.97
N SER A 702 -10.26 -9.10 31.75
CA SER A 702 -10.08 -7.66 31.57
C SER A 702 -8.61 -7.27 31.37
N ARG A 703 -7.72 -8.26 31.19
CA ARG A 703 -6.29 -8.02 30.99
C ARG A 703 -6.06 -7.20 29.74
N ASN A 704 -5.15 -6.25 29.82
CA ASN A 704 -4.82 -5.38 28.69
C ASN A 704 -4.09 -6.11 27.55
N ARG A 705 -3.45 -7.23 27.86
CA ARG A 705 -2.74 -8.11 26.93
C ARG A 705 -2.87 -9.54 27.43
N TYR A 706 -2.94 -10.51 26.51
CA TYR A 706 -2.97 -11.92 26.87
C TYR A 706 -1.61 -12.42 27.38
N PHE A 707 -0.53 -12.03 26.69
CA PHE A 707 0.85 -12.33 27.10
C PHE A 707 1.47 -11.14 27.83
N MET A 708 2.19 -11.44 28.91
CA MET A 708 2.83 -10.45 29.80
C MET A 708 1.89 -9.28 30.15
N PRO A 709 0.73 -9.54 30.78
CA PRO A 709 -0.20 -8.49 31.17
C PRO A 709 0.47 -7.53 32.14
N THR A 710 0.08 -6.26 32.07
CA THR A 710 0.58 -5.21 33.00
C THR A 710 -0.56 -4.57 33.78
N LYS A 711 -1.80 -4.79 33.36
CA LYS A 711 -3.00 -4.26 33.99
C LYS A 711 -4.19 -5.16 33.69
N GLY A 712 -5.08 -5.29 34.66
CA GLY A 712 -6.37 -5.97 34.50
C GLY A 712 -6.36 -7.34 35.15
N TRP A 713 -7.52 -7.98 35.14
CA TRP A 713 -7.82 -9.15 35.97
C TRP A 713 -8.29 -10.30 35.10
N TYR A 714 -7.97 -11.52 35.52
CA TYR A 714 -8.51 -12.76 34.98
C TYR A 714 -9.14 -13.56 36.11
N HIS A 715 -10.36 -14.03 35.93
CA HIS A 715 -11.04 -14.93 36.84
C HIS A 715 -11.68 -16.05 36.03
N GLY A 716 -11.31 -17.29 36.29
CA GLY A 716 -11.91 -18.49 35.72
C GLY A 716 -12.46 -19.37 36.83
N LEU A 717 -13.64 -19.94 36.61
CA LEU A 717 -14.23 -20.95 37.48
C LEU A 717 -14.81 -22.06 36.60
N ASP A 718 -14.37 -23.28 36.84
CA ASP A 718 -14.81 -24.48 36.13
C ASP A 718 -15.41 -25.47 37.12
N PHE A 719 -16.59 -25.98 36.79
CA PHE A 719 -17.32 -26.99 37.52
C PHE A 719 -17.52 -28.20 36.62
N GLU A 720 -17.13 -29.38 37.08
CA GLU A 720 -17.22 -30.61 36.33
C GLU A 720 -17.89 -31.71 37.15
N VAL A 721 -18.78 -32.47 36.50
CA VAL A 721 -19.49 -33.60 37.11
C VAL A 721 -19.36 -34.80 36.19
N ALA A 722 -18.67 -35.83 36.69
CA ALA A 722 -18.58 -37.14 36.09
C ALA A 722 -19.46 -38.12 36.87
N GLU A 723 -20.35 -38.83 36.20
CA GLU A 723 -21.31 -39.73 36.84
C GLU A 723 -21.60 -40.94 35.94
N LYS A 724 -21.97 -42.07 36.56
CA LYS A 724 -22.25 -43.32 35.84
C LYS A 724 -23.39 -43.20 34.84
N TRP A 725 -24.41 -42.39 35.12
CA TRP A 725 -25.54 -42.17 34.21
C TRP A 725 -25.14 -41.40 32.93
N LEU A 726 -23.95 -40.80 32.90
CA LEU A 726 -23.34 -40.22 31.69
C LEU A 726 -22.61 -41.25 30.83
N GLY A 727 -22.62 -42.54 31.22
CA GLY A 727 -21.96 -43.62 30.49
C GLY A 727 -20.47 -43.77 30.78
N GLY A 728 -19.96 -43.18 31.89
CA GLY A 728 -18.58 -43.32 32.34
C GLY A 728 -18.42 -44.24 33.56
N ASP A 729 -17.19 -44.69 33.81
CA ASP A 729 -16.78 -45.46 34.98
C ASP A 729 -16.45 -44.56 36.19
N SER A 730 -15.98 -43.34 35.91
CA SER A 730 -15.62 -42.31 36.90
C SER A 730 -16.86 -41.68 37.55
N ASN A 731 -16.78 -41.38 38.85
CA ASN A 731 -17.85 -40.72 39.60
C ASN A 731 -17.29 -39.66 40.55
N TYR A 732 -17.35 -38.39 40.15
CA TYR A 732 -16.84 -37.26 40.92
C TYR A 732 -17.45 -35.92 40.57
N ILE A 733 -17.33 -34.98 41.50
CA ILE A 733 -17.59 -33.55 41.30
C ILE A 733 -16.27 -32.82 41.51
N LYS A 734 -15.90 -31.97 40.55
CA LYS A 734 -14.66 -31.19 40.54
C LYS A 734 -14.95 -29.71 40.34
N ILE A 735 -14.31 -28.87 41.15
CA ILE A 735 -14.36 -27.41 41.05
C ILE A 735 -12.94 -26.90 40.98
N GLU A 736 -12.63 -26.08 39.99
CA GLU A 736 -11.33 -25.42 39.86
C GLU A 736 -11.54 -23.93 39.63
N GLY A 737 -10.78 -23.12 40.37
CA GLY A 737 -10.81 -21.66 40.25
C GLY A 737 -9.41 -21.11 40.06
N GLU A 738 -9.28 -20.12 39.19
CA GLU A 738 -8.04 -19.37 38.97
C GLU A 738 -8.32 -17.88 38.89
N HIS A 739 -7.60 -17.09 39.68
CA HIS A 739 -7.75 -15.64 39.76
C HIS A 739 -6.39 -14.98 39.66
N GLN A 740 -6.21 -14.10 38.66
CA GLN A 740 -4.99 -13.33 38.46
C GLN A 740 -5.31 -11.83 38.45
N VAL A 741 -4.52 -11.04 39.15
CA VAL A 741 -4.67 -9.58 39.23
C VAL A 741 -3.33 -8.93 38.89
N TYR A 742 -3.35 -8.02 37.91
CA TYR A 742 -2.18 -7.24 37.49
C TYR A 742 -2.41 -5.76 37.79
N VAL A 743 -1.55 -5.18 38.61
CA VAL A 743 -1.61 -3.77 39.03
C VAL A 743 -0.32 -3.06 38.61
N PRO A 744 -0.39 -2.10 37.67
CA PRO A 744 0.78 -1.32 37.27
C PRO A 744 1.11 -0.28 38.35
N PHE A 745 2.38 -0.16 38.69
CA PHE A 745 2.90 0.89 39.58
C PHE A 745 4.16 1.51 38.96
N TYR A 746 4.05 2.77 38.54
CA TYR A 746 5.10 3.48 37.78
C TYR A 746 5.53 2.72 36.51
N LYS A 747 6.71 2.09 36.53
CA LYS A 747 7.26 1.28 35.43
C LYS A 747 7.21 -0.22 35.73
N PHE A 748 6.68 -0.61 36.89
CA PHE A 748 6.65 -1.96 37.43
C PHE A 748 5.22 -2.51 37.39
N THR A 749 5.09 -3.82 37.53
CA THR A 749 3.80 -4.50 37.64
C THR A 749 3.83 -5.42 38.85
N PHE A 750 2.86 -5.25 39.75
CA PHE A 750 2.56 -6.26 40.75
C PHE A 750 1.58 -7.26 40.16
N HIS A 751 1.85 -8.54 40.31
CA HIS A 751 0.97 -9.62 39.89
C HIS A 751 0.71 -10.57 41.07
N ALA A 752 -0.57 -10.90 41.27
CA ALA A 752 -0.98 -11.92 42.23
C ALA A 752 -1.86 -12.95 41.52
N ALA A 753 -1.50 -14.22 41.63
CA ALA A 753 -2.33 -15.35 41.21
C ALA A 753 -2.81 -16.14 42.42
N LEU A 754 -4.03 -16.65 42.38
CA LEU A 754 -4.64 -17.56 43.34
C LEU A 754 -5.31 -18.68 42.55
N GLY A 755 -4.93 -19.93 42.84
CA GLY A 755 -5.61 -21.09 42.29
C GLY A 755 -6.04 -22.05 43.38
N TYR A 756 -7.23 -22.63 43.23
CA TYR A 756 -7.75 -23.62 44.17
C TYR A 756 -8.52 -24.71 43.45
N GLY A 757 -8.68 -25.85 44.12
CA GLY A 757 -9.39 -26.99 43.57
C GLY A 757 -10.05 -27.80 44.66
N TYR A 758 -11.25 -28.28 44.35
CA TYR A 758 -12.07 -29.14 45.19
C TYR A 758 -12.55 -30.32 44.36
N LEU A 759 -12.24 -31.53 44.79
CA LEU A 759 -12.62 -32.79 44.14
C LEU A 759 -13.28 -33.70 45.17
N THR A 760 -14.50 -34.17 44.92
CA THR A 760 -15.18 -35.11 45.82
C THR A 760 -15.75 -36.27 45.05
N GLU A 761 -15.84 -37.41 45.73
CA GLU A 761 -16.48 -38.62 45.19
C GLU A 761 -17.95 -38.33 44.90
N GLY A 762 -18.42 -38.79 43.74
CA GLY A 762 -19.85 -38.95 43.45
C GLY A 762 -20.38 -40.24 44.08
N GLY A 763 -21.62 -40.61 43.77
CA GLY A 763 -22.33 -41.70 44.46
C GLY A 763 -21.55 -43.02 44.56
N ALA A 764 -20.81 -43.41 43.52
CA ALA A 764 -20.11 -44.70 43.43
C ALA A 764 -18.60 -44.68 43.80
N ARG A 765 -18.06 -43.57 44.34
CA ARG A 765 -16.68 -43.44 44.84
C ARG A 765 -15.56 -43.96 43.92
N LYS A 766 -15.53 -43.49 42.66
CA LYS A 766 -14.48 -43.84 41.68
C LYS A 766 -13.81 -42.58 41.15
N ILE A 767 -12.85 -42.04 41.91
CA ILE A 767 -11.97 -40.96 41.45
C ILE A 767 -10.68 -41.60 40.94
N PRO A 768 -10.38 -41.54 39.64
CA PRO A 768 -9.09 -41.98 39.15
C PRO A 768 -7.97 -41.05 39.63
N VAL A 769 -6.80 -41.63 39.90
CA VAL A 769 -5.63 -40.91 40.42
C VAL A 769 -5.23 -39.72 39.54
N TYR A 770 -5.37 -39.87 38.23
CA TYR A 770 -5.02 -38.83 37.25
C TYR A 770 -6.03 -37.67 37.16
N GLU A 771 -7.12 -37.69 37.94
CA GLU A 771 -8.02 -36.54 38.13
C GLU A 771 -7.74 -35.75 39.41
N ARG A 772 -6.90 -36.32 40.31
CA ARG A 772 -6.49 -35.68 41.56
C ARG A 772 -5.53 -34.52 41.29
N PHE A 773 -5.39 -33.66 42.28
CA PHE A 773 -4.58 -32.46 42.17
C PHE A 773 -3.12 -32.70 42.54
N PHE A 774 -2.24 -31.99 41.83
CA PHE A 774 -0.79 -31.95 42.04
C PHE A 774 -0.33 -30.50 41.92
N LEU A 775 0.65 -30.10 42.74
CA LEU A 775 1.27 -28.77 42.68
C LEU A 775 2.79 -28.90 42.47
N GLY A 776 3.40 -27.79 42.06
CA GLY A 776 4.80 -27.65 41.69
C GLY A 776 4.98 -27.23 40.23
N GLY A 777 6.14 -26.65 39.91
CA GLY A 777 6.47 -26.18 38.56
C GLY A 777 6.04 -24.74 38.25
N ILE A 778 6.24 -24.33 36.99
CA ILE A 778 6.20 -22.91 36.56
C ILE A 778 4.83 -22.22 36.68
N ASN A 779 3.75 -23.00 36.73
CA ASN A 779 2.36 -22.54 36.77
C ASN A 779 1.70 -22.70 38.15
N SER A 780 2.47 -23.07 39.19
CA SER A 780 1.95 -23.10 40.57
C SER A 780 3.03 -22.67 41.57
N VAL A 781 3.62 -23.59 42.35
CA VAL A 781 4.70 -23.25 43.28
C VAL A 781 6.05 -23.55 42.63
N ARG A 782 6.72 -22.50 42.11
CA ARG A 782 8.06 -22.62 41.51
C ARG A 782 9.08 -23.03 42.56
N GLY A 783 10.20 -23.60 42.14
CA GLY A 783 11.20 -24.15 43.08
C GLY A 783 10.92 -25.60 43.52
N TYR A 784 9.72 -26.11 43.26
CA TYR A 784 9.36 -27.54 43.34
C TYR A 784 9.19 -28.12 41.93
N LYS A 785 9.45 -29.41 41.71
CA LYS A 785 9.06 -30.08 40.45
C LYS A 785 7.56 -30.35 40.47
N TYR A 786 6.97 -30.50 39.29
CA TYR A 786 5.54 -30.82 39.20
C TYR A 786 5.25 -32.13 39.93
N GLY A 787 4.26 -32.11 40.83
CA GLY A 787 3.87 -33.26 41.65
C GLY A 787 4.64 -33.42 42.95
N ASP A 788 5.71 -32.66 43.21
CA ASP A 788 6.45 -32.75 44.48
C ASP A 788 5.61 -32.30 45.67
N ILE A 789 4.71 -31.33 45.47
CA ILE A 789 3.71 -30.94 46.46
C ILE A 789 2.47 -31.81 46.22
N SER A 790 2.48 -33.00 46.80
CA SER A 790 1.38 -33.95 46.79
C SER A 790 1.39 -34.85 48.03
N PRO A 791 0.21 -35.37 48.46
CA PRO A 791 0.13 -36.53 49.32
C PRO A 791 0.84 -37.73 48.70
N ARG A 792 1.49 -38.52 49.55
CA ARG A 792 2.22 -39.74 49.17
C ARG A 792 1.57 -40.95 49.83
N ASP A 793 1.60 -42.08 49.13
CA ASP A 793 1.18 -43.35 49.69
C ASP A 793 2.13 -43.78 50.83
N PRO A 794 1.62 -44.14 52.03
CA PRO A 794 2.48 -44.51 53.15
C PRO A 794 3.31 -45.78 52.93
N ASP A 795 2.83 -46.70 52.08
CA ASP A 795 3.43 -48.01 51.88
C ASP A 795 4.41 -48.01 50.69
N THR A 796 4.07 -47.28 49.62
CA THR A 796 4.87 -47.26 48.37
C THR A 796 5.68 -45.99 48.18
N ASP A 797 5.39 -44.91 48.91
CA ASP A 797 5.92 -43.54 48.74
C ASP A 797 5.53 -42.86 47.40
N ASP A 798 4.66 -43.50 46.60
CA ASP A 798 4.18 -42.97 45.32
C ASP A 798 3.40 -41.67 45.51
N LYS A 799 3.48 -40.77 44.53
CA LYS A 799 2.74 -39.51 44.54
C LYS A 799 1.29 -39.75 44.12
N ILE A 800 0.37 -39.74 45.08
CA ILE A 800 -1.05 -40.05 44.82
C ILE A 800 -1.92 -38.81 44.59
N GLY A 801 -1.38 -37.60 44.75
CA GLY A 801 -2.14 -36.35 44.60
C GLY A 801 -3.20 -36.18 45.69
N GLY A 802 -3.97 -35.09 45.64
CA GLY A 802 -4.99 -34.80 46.65
C GLY A 802 -6.34 -34.39 46.08
N THR A 803 -7.36 -34.42 46.93
CA THR A 803 -8.73 -33.97 46.60
C THR A 803 -8.95 -32.48 46.84
N ARG A 804 -7.98 -31.78 47.43
CA ARG A 804 -7.98 -30.33 47.62
C ARG A 804 -6.64 -29.75 47.19
N LYS A 805 -6.65 -28.56 46.59
CA LYS A 805 -5.45 -27.77 46.33
C LYS A 805 -5.70 -26.29 46.61
N LEU A 806 -4.64 -25.59 46.99
CA LEU A 806 -4.59 -24.14 47.09
C LEU A 806 -3.17 -23.69 46.76
N TYR A 807 -3.00 -22.67 45.92
CA TYR A 807 -1.73 -22.01 45.71
C TYR A 807 -1.91 -20.51 45.44
N THR A 808 -0.88 -19.74 45.74
CA THR A 808 -0.76 -18.35 45.31
C THR A 808 0.65 -18.05 44.82
N GLN A 809 0.74 -17.17 43.83
CA GLN A 809 1.98 -16.64 43.28
C GLN A 809 1.94 -15.12 43.40
N LEU A 810 2.90 -14.54 44.12
CA LEU A 810 3.05 -13.10 44.25
C LEU A 810 4.31 -12.68 43.50
N GLU A 811 4.17 -11.76 42.56
CA GLU A 811 5.24 -11.38 41.64
C GLU A 811 5.41 -9.87 41.57
N PHE A 812 6.67 -9.46 41.57
CA PHE A 812 7.10 -8.11 41.24
C PHE A 812 7.87 -8.12 39.93
N ILE A 813 7.26 -7.54 38.89
CA ILE A 813 7.78 -7.56 37.52
C ILE A 813 8.33 -6.18 37.17
N PHE A 814 9.56 -6.12 36.67
CA PHE A 814 10.23 -4.86 36.33
C PHE A 814 10.95 -4.94 34.99
N PRO A 815 10.97 -3.85 34.20
CA PRO A 815 11.62 -3.86 32.90
C PRO A 815 13.14 -3.79 33.05
N LEU A 816 13.84 -4.76 32.46
CA LEU A 816 15.30 -4.72 32.30
C LEU A 816 15.66 -3.94 31.03
N ILE A 817 15.01 -4.27 29.90
CA ILE A 817 15.21 -3.61 28.62
C ILE A 817 13.85 -3.37 27.95
N LYS A 818 13.31 -2.17 28.15
CA LYS A 818 11.93 -1.81 27.75
C LYS A 818 11.63 -2.02 26.28
N HIS A 819 12.56 -1.68 25.40
CA HIS A 819 12.33 -1.65 23.95
C HIS A 819 12.26 -3.04 23.32
N ILE A 820 12.83 -4.08 23.96
CA ILE A 820 12.69 -5.48 23.55
C ILE A 820 11.75 -6.28 24.47
N ASN A 821 11.02 -5.59 25.35
CA ASN A 821 10.10 -6.19 26.32
C ASN A 821 10.74 -7.30 27.19
N LEU A 822 12.02 -7.11 27.55
CA LEU A 822 12.73 -7.97 28.50
C LEU A 822 12.47 -7.47 29.93
N ASN A 823 11.91 -8.34 30.76
CA ASN A 823 11.51 -8.04 32.14
C ASN A 823 12.17 -9.02 33.10
N GLY A 824 12.60 -8.50 34.25
CA GLY A 824 12.96 -9.29 35.42
C GLY A 824 11.73 -9.52 36.30
N VAL A 825 11.75 -10.61 37.06
CA VAL A 825 10.71 -10.99 38.00
C VAL A 825 11.37 -11.41 39.31
N VAL A 826 10.80 -10.96 40.42
CA VAL A 826 11.04 -11.56 41.75
C VAL A 826 9.69 -12.10 42.21
N PHE A 827 9.67 -13.32 42.75
CA PHE A 827 8.43 -13.96 43.16
C PHE A 827 8.53 -14.63 44.53
N TYR A 828 7.36 -14.75 45.15
CA TYR A 828 7.11 -15.56 46.33
C TYR A 828 5.89 -16.42 46.02
N ASP A 829 6.05 -17.74 46.07
CA ASP A 829 4.97 -18.68 45.84
C ASP A 829 4.67 -19.47 47.12
N MET A 830 3.41 -19.83 47.33
CA MET A 830 3.03 -20.77 48.38
C MET A 830 1.86 -21.65 47.93
N GLY A 831 1.78 -22.87 48.43
CA GLY A 831 0.64 -23.74 48.15
C GLY A 831 0.72 -25.09 48.84
N ASN A 832 -0.40 -25.81 48.84
CA ASN A 832 -0.47 -27.17 49.34
C ASN A 832 -1.53 -28.00 48.62
N VAL A 833 -1.37 -29.31 48.69
CA VAL A 833 -2.31 -30.32 48.22
C VAL A 833 -2.59 -31.29 49.37
N TRP A 834 -3.85 -31.56 49.64
CA TRP A 834 -4.26 -32.45 50.72
C TRP A 834 -5.53 -33.21 50.39
N ASP A 835 -5.89 -34.17 51.25
CA ASP A 835 -7.10 -34.97 51.08
C ASP A 835 -8.26 -34.50 51.96
N LYS A 836 -9.49 -34.90 51.57
CA LYS A 836 -10.74 -34.54 52.26
C LYS A 836 -10.74 -34.85 53.77
N ASN A 837 -10.00 -35.86 54.20
CA ASN A 837 -9.91 -36.31 55.59
C ASN A 837 -8.77 -35.62 56.37
N THR A 838 -7.98 -34.78 55.70
CA THR A 838 -6.89 -34.01 56.30
C THR A 838 -7.40 -32.61 56.59
N GLU A 839 -7.32 -32.17 57.85
CA GLU A 839 -7.66 -30.80 58.21
C GLU A 839 -6.69 -29.82 57.54
N PHE A 840 -7.22 -28.72 56.98
CA PHE A 840 -6.37 -27.68 56.39
C PHE A 840 -5.70 -26.85 57.48
N GLN A 841 -4.37 -26.81 57.48
CA GLN A 841 -3.60 -25.92 58.34
C GLN A 841 -2.75 -24.98 57.49
N PHE A 842 -2.81 -23.67 57.79
CA PHE A 842 -1.99 -22.67 57.09
C PHE A 842 -0.48 -22.91 57.25
N SER A 843 -0.07 -23.58 58.33
CA SER A 843 1.32 -23.99 58.58
C SER A 843 1.85 -25.00 57.56
N ASP A 844 0.97 -25.78 56.90
CA ASP A 844 1.35 -26.83 55.96
C ASP A 844 1.60 -26.31 54.54
N LEU A 845 1.34 -25.02 54.30
CA LEU A 845 1.64 -24.38 53.02
C LEU A 845 3.14 -24.43 52.74
N ARG A 846 3.49 -25.08 51.63
CA ARG A 846 4.84 -25.16 51.09
C ARG A 846 5.17 -23.86 50.38
N LYS A 847 6.31 -23.25 50.68
CA LYS A 847 6.67 -21.93 50.18
C LYS A 847 7.97 -21.95 49.39
N SER A 848 8.10 -21.00 48.48
CA SER A 848 9.33 -20.75 47.75
C SER A 848 9.50 -19.27 47.42
N VAL A 849 10.74 -18.89 47.17
CA VAL A 849 11.12 -17.55 46.69
C VAL A 849 12.02 -17.69 45.49
N GLY A 850 11.99 -16.74 44.57
CA GLY A 850 12.84 -16.85 43.41
C GLY A 850 12.90 -15.62 42.54
N VAL A 851 13.66 -15.78 41.45
CA VAL A 851 13.89 -14.76 40.45
C VAL A 851 13.70 -15.34 39.06
N GLY A 852 13.31 -14.48 38.11
CA GLY A 852 13.09 -14.89 36.74
C GLY A 852 13.35 -13.81 35.71
N LEU A 853 13.47 -14.26 34.46
CA LEU A 853 13.59 -13.44 33.26
C LEU A 853 12.43 -13.79 32.33
N ARG A 854 11.71 -12.77 31.87
CA ARG A 854 10.61 -12.90 30.91
C ARG A 854 10.88 -12.06 29.68
N TRP A 855 10.84 -12.69 28.52
CA TRP A 855 11.11 -12.04 27.25
C TRP A 855 10.07 -12.42 26.21
N LEU A 856 9.44 -11.42 25.61
CA LEU A 856 8.66 -11.63 24.40
C LEU A 856 9.60 -11.65 23.19
N SER A 857 10.18 -12.82 22.89
CA SER A 857 11.13 -12.99 21.80
C SER A 857 10.43 -13.07 20.43
N PRO A 858 11.16 -12.92 19.31
CA PRO A 858 10.62 -13.17 17.97
C PRO A 858 10.05 -14.59 17.78
N PHE A 859 10.48 -15.56 18.59
CA PHE A 859 10.06 -16.95 18.54
C PHE A 859 8.93 -17.28 19.55
N GLY A 860 8.43 -16.28 20.28
CA GLY A 860 7.40 -16.42 21.29
C GLY A 860 7.84 -15.99 22.69
N PRO A 861 6.92 -15.98 23.67
CA PRO A 861 7.26 -15.62 25.03
C PRO A 861 8.16 -16.69 25.67
N LEU A 862 9.13 -16.23 26.43
CA LEU A 862 10.12 -17.04 27.14
C LEU A 862 10.08 -16.65 28.61
N ARG A 863 10.02 -17.66 29.49
CA ARG A 863 10.13 -17.52 30.94
C ARG A 863 11.30 -18.40 31.41
N LEU A 864 12.25 -17.81 32.12
CA LEU A 864 13.27 -18.50 32.90
C LEU A 864 13.02 -18.14 34.36
N GLU A 865 12.86 -19.10 35.24
CA GLU A 865 12.42 -18.88 36.62
C GLU A 865 13.21 -19.84 37.53
N TRP A 866 14.06 -19.31 38.39
CA TRP A 866 14.75 -20.10 39.41
C TRP A 866 14.04 -19.89 40.75
N GLY A 867 13.58 -20.97 41.36
CA GLY A 867 12.92 -20.95 42.67
C GLY A 867 13.71 -21.72 43.71
N TYR A 868 13.81 -21.16 44.92
CA TYR A 868 14.41 -21.76 46.10
C TYR A 868 13.31 -22.23 47.06
N ASN A 869 13.37 -23.50 47.46
CA ASN A 869 12.44 -24.15 48.37
C ASN A 869 12.81 -23.76 49.82
N ILE A 870 11.99 -22.92 50.47
CA ILE A 870 12.24 -22.47 51.85
C ILE A 870 11.67 -23.42 52.90
N ASP A 871 10.72 -24.29 52.53
CA ASP A 871 10.12 -25.30 53.41
C ASP A 871 10.58 -26.71 53.01
N LYS A 872 11.88 -26.93 52.81
CA LYS A 872 12.43 -28.19 52.30
C LYS A 872 12.17 -29.37 53.26
N LYS A 873 11.58 -30.46 52.75
CA LYS A 873 11.49 -31.75 53.46
C LYS A 873 12.69 -32.66 53.13
N PRO A 874 12.97 -33.70 53.95
CA PRO A 874 13.98 -34.70 53.61
C PRO A 874 13.75 -35.30 52.22
N ARG A 875 14.84 -35.52 51.46
CA ARG A 875 14.84 -36.05 50.07
C ARG A 875 14.26 -35.13 48.98
N GLU A 876 13.88 -33.90 49.31
CA GLU A 876 13.51 -32.89 48.30
C GLU A 876 14.70 -32.04 47.85
N ASP A 877 14.60 -31.51 46.63
CA ASP A 877 15.56 -30.55 46.09
C ASP A 877 15.46 -29.20 46.82
N SER A 878 16.60 -28.52 47.00
CA SER A 878 16.66 -27.18 47.61
C SER A 878 16.22 -26.06 46.66
N SER A 879 16.25 -26.30 45.36
CA SER A 879 15.83 -25.35 44.34
C SER A 879 15.45 -26.08 43.07
N ASN A 880 14.66 -25.44 42.23
CA ASN A 880 14.33 -25.92 40.90
C ASN A 880 14.47 -24.79 39.88
N PHE A 881 15.01 -25.11 38.71
CA PHE A 881 15.06 -24.20 37.58
C PHE A 881 13.92 -24.56 36.62
N ASN A 882 12.93 -23.69 36.56
CA ASN A 882 11.82 -23.81 35.64
C ASN A 882 12.06 -22.89 34.45
N PHE A 883 11.74 -23.36 33.26
CA PHE A 883 11.76 -22.50 32.11
C PHE A 883 10.74 -23.01 31.09
N SER A 884 10.30 -22.10 30.22
CA SER A 884 9.35 -22.38 29.16
C SER A 884 9.59 -21.40 28.02
N ILE A 885 9.54 -21.94 26.80
CA ILE A 885 9.70 -21.20 25.54
C ILE A 885 8.53 -21.58 24.65
N GLY A 886 7.80 -20.59 24.14
CA GLY A 886 6.73 -20.79 23.16
C GLY A 886 5.32 -20.56 23.70
N GLY A 887 4.32 -20.93 22.89
CA GLY A 887 2.92 -20.45 23.01
C GLY A 887 2.05 -21.05 24.11
N ASN A 888 2.58 -21.93 24.98
CA ASN A 888 1.82 -22.49 26.10
C ASN A 888 2.29 -21.85 27.42
N PHE A 889 1.48 -20.90 27.91
CA PHE A 889 1.52 -20.41 29.29
C PHE A 889 0.14 -20.57 29.90
#